data_AF-A0A4S8HEU0-F1
#
_entry.id   AF-A0A4S8HEU0-F1
#
_cell.length_a   1.000
_cell.length_b   1.000
_cell.length_c   1.000
_cell.angle_alpha   90.00
_cell.angle_beta   90.00
_cell.angle_gamma   90.00
#
_symmetry.space_group_name_H-M   'P 1'
#
loop_
_entity.id
_entity.type
_entity.pdbx_description
1 polymer ?
#
loop_
_entity_poly.entity_id
_entity_poly.type
_entity_poly.pdbx_seq_one_letter_code
_entity_poly.pdbx_strand_id
1 'polypeptide(L)'
;MKRAAALYTSMSFLKKKVNLYHPANLIFTMQSVPLYVFYFVLMLLGTQRPPERVISCAPAVTAFTGSITSVRNGNWSDPGTWGGRVPGPKDAPVIADGHIVQVDANVVVAGMQVAGQLTFDPSRSITFSSSKNILVTGQLQMKAASPVITHTLRFTGINENNFEGGGMDMLDSDIGLWVMEMGQLQLQGQEKTAWTNAIGAIAAGATTITVRDATGWRVGDELLITPTAANARNVDVRTITAIKGNTVSVNAATTAHPLINNLWTAEVGNLSRNIRVEGSATGRSHIFIRSAIPQMVKHVAFRYLGPRKSMGRTEVKDQVQGRYGLHFHHCNDGSDGSMVEGCVMRDIDNHAYVPHVSHGITMRHNIAYNCTDAPFWWDLPDATHRTVWTHNLVVAPKYVQGALSLDTKGSPTFGTHGFVLSMGDDNRCDSNVVAGQQGLETVNAAYDWEEMPIESAWIFKGNIAHNSDCGIRSWQNNGKNHVLEQTIIYNCRVGVMHGAYVNNYTYNGGYLYNSVFEDHAASGANGVRIENMILDGDSQIPYPFTMVEGPAKGERPVLLRNCTIKGGTKGAILNGSSNAVKSLDVVQCDIRGHITLAPNAGKEEVIRVQPVKGAAYTITKSGKKEGTAFAPLILGSGAGLKGAYYNGTDWNDLVEARIDPLISFPEWRLPMPGLATGVHYKIKDTRYSIRFTGFIEPQYTEEYIFSTEVAGGVRLWVNDTLLIDRWRDEYTTTHTSPAIALEAGKKYAIRLEYFNQDDRSSLYLFWQSASLPRELVPQSQLYGE
;
A
#
# COMPACT_ATOMS: atom_id res chain seq x y z
N MET A 1 -16.07 41.42 2.52
CA MET A 1 -17.01 41.28 1.38
C MET A 1 -16.21 41.05 0.11
N LYS A 2 -16.66 40.10 -0.73
CA LYS A 2 -16.07 39.57 -1.98
C LYS A 2 -14.81 38.70 -1.81
N ARG A 3 -15.03 37.43 -1.46
CA ARG A 3 -14.37 36.19 -1.97
C ARG A 3 -14.74 35.00 -1.06
N ALA A 4 -16.02 34.64 -1.08
CA ALA A 4 -16.57 33.43 -0.44
C ALA A 4 -17.89 33.10 -1.13
N ALA A 5 -17.83 32.66 -2.39
CA ALA A 5 -18.97 32.17 -3.17
C ALA A 5 -18.45 31.49 -4.45
N ALA A 6 -17.77 30.35 -4.29
CA ALA A 6 -17.40 29.47 -5.40
C ALA A 6 -17.15 28.05 -4.86
N LEU A 7 -18.17 27.43 -4.27
CA LEU A 7 -18.14 26.01 -3.89
C LEU A 7 -19.53 25.35 -3.88
N TYR A 8 -20.52 25.98 -4.52
CA TYR A 8 -21.88 25.44 -4.63
C TYR A 8 -22.41 25.60 -6.08
N THR A 9 -21.73 24.97 -7.04
CA THR A 9 -22.29 24.80 -8.40
C THR A 9 -21.70 23.58 -9.10
N SER A 10 -22.03 22.38 -8.61
CA SER A 10 -21.88 21.13 -9.37
C SER A 10 -23.04 20.16 -9.08
N MET A 11 -24.27 20.69 -9.06
CA MET A 11 -25.51 19.88 -9.07
C MET A 11 -26.50 20.47 -10.08
N SER A 12 -26.12 20.55 -11.36
CA SER A 12 -27.07 20.95 -12.41
C SER A 12 -26.84 20.32 -13.79
N PHE A 13 -26.25 19.12 -13.86
CA PHE A 13 -26.13 18.36 -15.11
C PHE A 13 -26.75 16.96 -15.00
N LEU A 14 -28.04 16.90 -14.64
CA LEU A 14 -28.90 15.75 -14.89
C LEU A 14 -30.37 16.21 -15.01
N LYS A 15 -30.65 17.06 -16.00
CA LYS A 15 -32.00 17.27 -16.53
C LYS A 15 -31.96 17.24 -18.05
N LYS A 16 -31.88 16.05 -18.61
CA LYS A 16 -32.41 15.78 -19.96
C LYS A 16 -32.80 14.30 -20.06
N LYS A 17 -34.08 14.09 -20.40
CA LYS A 17 -34.82 12.83 -20.60
C LYS A 17 -35.28 12.13 -19.31
N VAL A 18 -36.45 12.54 -18.80
CA VAL A 18 -37.68 11.72 -18.77
C VAL A 18 -38.86 12.72 -18.72
N ASN A 19 -39.74 12.67 -19.72
CA ASN A 19 -41.07 13.27 -19.66
C ASN A 19 -41.97 12.29 -18.88
N LEU A 20 -42.70 12.76 -17.87
CA LEU A 20 -44.13 12.47 -17.61
C LEU A 20 -44.59 13.02 -16.23
N TYR A 21 -45.69 13.79 -16.27
CA TYR A 21 -46.64 14.22 -15.23
C TYR A 21 -46.36 15.41 -14.27
N HIS A 22 -47.47 16.15 -14.04
CA HIS A 22 -47.68 17.51 -13.53
C HIS A 22 -47.35 17.76 -12.03
N PRO A 23 -47.29 19.04 -11.56
CA PRO A 23 -46.85 19.43 -10.22
C PRO A 23 -48.01 19.66 -9.24
N ALA A 24 -47.80 19.37 -7.96
CA ALA A 24 -48.58 19.95 -6.87
C ALA A 24 -47.71 20.16 -5.62
N ASN A 25 -47.96 21.30 -4.98
CA ASN A 25 -47.30 21.91 -3.82
C ASN A 25 -46.98 20.97 -2.66
N LEU A 26 -45.79 21.13 -2.06
CA LEU A 26 -45.63 21.02 -0.61
C LEU A 26 -44.36 21.76 -0.14
N ILE A 27 -44.58 22.85 0.59
CA ILE A 27 -43.59 23.54 1.41
C ILE A 27 -43.42 22.68 2.67
N PHE A 28 -42.22 22.14 2.89
CA PHE A 28 -41.82 21.56 4.18
C PHE A 28 -40.50 22.16 4.64
N THR A 29 -40.56 22.83 5.79
CA THR A 29 -39.44 23.28 6.61
C THR A 29 -38.57 22.08 7.04
N MET A 30 -37.27 22.11 6.74
CA MET A 30 -36.31 21.10 7.20
C MET A 30 -35.98 21.31 8.69
N GLN A 31 -36.58 20.49 9.55
CA GLN A 31 -35.96 20.08 10.81
C GLN A 31 -35.56 18.61 10.69
N SER A 32 -34.27 18.34 10.93
CA SER A 32 -33.66 17.05 11.30
C SER A 32 -34.26 15.77 10.70
N VAL A 33 -33.61 15.27 9.63
CA VAL A 33 -33.66 13.85 9.24
C VAL A 33 -32.24 13.30 9.41
N PRO A 34 -32.02 12.16 10.12
CA PRO A 34 -30.69 11.57 10.22
C PRO A 34 -30.24 11.02 8.87
N LEU A 35 -28.95 11.24 8.56
CA LEU A 35 -28.27 11.01 7.28
C LEU A 35 -28.28 9.56 6.75
N TYR A 36 -28.86 8.61 7.50
CA TYR A 36 -28.85 7.17 7.20
C TYR A 36 -29.70 6.77 5.98
N VAL A 37 -30.67 7.58 5.57
CA VAL A 37 -31.64 7.19 4.53
C VAL A 37 -31.11 7.40 3.10
N PHE A 38 -30.12 8.27 2.89
CA PHE A 38 -29.64 8.58 1.54
C PHE A 38 -28.77 7.47 0.92
N TYR A 39 -28.11 6.65 1.75
CA TYR A 39 -27.36 5.47 1.29
C TYR A 39 -28.26 4.29 0.89
N PHE A 40 -29.49 4.22 1.41
CA PHE A 40 -30.36 3.05 1.24
C PHE A 40 -31.03 2.97 -0.15
N VAL A 41 -31.23 4.09 -0.83
CA VAL A 41 -32.06 4.14 -2.05
C VAL A 41 -31.28 3.76 -3.33
N LEU A 42 -29.95 3.82 -3.34
CA LEU A 42 -29.14 3.31 -4.46
C LEU A 42 -28.84 1.80 -4.40
N MET A 43 -29.10 1.12 -3.27
CA MET A 43 -28.81 -0.32 -3.10
C MET A 43 -29.91 -1.26 -3.60
N LEU A 44 -31.12 -0.76 -3.90
CA LEU A 44 -32.29 -1.60 -4.21
C LEU A 44 -32.40 -2.05 -5.69
N LEU A 45 -31.49 -1.63 -6.57
CA LEU A 45 -31.43 -2.13 -7.95
C LEU A 45 -30.31 -3.17 -8.09
N GLY A 46 -30.48 -4.28 -7.37
CA GLY A 46 -29.59 -5.43 -7.44
C GLY A 46 -29.68 -6.12 -8.80
N THR A 47 -28.58 -6.09 -9.56
CA THR A 47 -28.29 -7.17 -10.49
C THR A 47 -27.61 -8.29 -9.71
N GLN A 48 -28.30 -9.42 -9.56
CA GLN A 48 -27.71 -10.64 -9.01
C GLN A 48 -26.50 -11.03 -9.87
N ARG A 49 -25.30 -11.10 -9.27
CA ARG A 49 -24.19 -11.85 -9.86
C ARG A 49 -24.37 -13.33 -9.56
N PRO A 50 -24.11 -14.23 -10.52
CA PRO A 50 -24.01 -15.66 -10.25
C PRO A 50 -22.84 -15.92 -9.28
N PRO A 51 -22.86 -17.04 -8.54
CA PRO A 51 -21.80 -17.40 -7.60
C PRO A 51 -20.44 -17.38 -8.29
N GLU A 52 -19.44 -16.85 -7.59
CA GLU A 52 -18.05 -16.85 -8.04
C GLU A 52 -17.65 -18.28 -8.40
N ARG A 53 -17.43 -18.50 -9.69
CA ARG A 53 -16.58 -19.59 -10.11
C ARG A 53 -15.18 -19.23 -9.65
N VAL A 54 -14.70 -19.93 -8.63
CA VAL A 54 -13.29 -20.28 -8.52
C VAL A 54 -12.84 -20.63 -9.95
N ILE A 55 -11.81 -19.96 -10.46
CA ILE A 55 -11.23 -20.36 -11.75
C ILE A 55 -10.67 -21.77 -11.53
N SER A 56 -11.48 -22.80 -11.80
CA SER A 56 -11.10 -24.20 -11.67
C SER A 56 -10.29 -24.68 -12.89
N CYS A 57 -10.03 -23.80 -13.86
CA CYS A 57 -9.30 -24.10 -15.08
C CYS A 57 -8.52 -22.86 -15.52
N ALA A 58 -7.23 -23.04 -15.83
CA ALA A 58 -6.44 -22.08 -16.60
C ALA A 58 -7.27 -21.53 -17.79
N PRO A 59 -7.25 -20.21 -18.05
CA PRO A 59 -8.03 -19.66 -19.16
C PRO A 59 -7.52 -20.20 -20.49
N ALA A 60 -8.42 -20.80 -21.27
CA ALA A 60 -8.11 -21.28 -22.60
C ALA A 60 -7.72 -20.10 -23.50
N VAL A 61 -6.49 -20.10 -24.01
CA VAL A 61 -6.10 -19.16 -25.06
C VAL A 61 -6.64 -19.65 -26.40
N THR A 62 -7.08 -18.74 -27.26
CA THR A 62 -7.41 -19.06 -28.66
C THR A 62 -6.23 -19.76 -29.33
N ALA A 63 -6.47 -20.79 -30.13
CA ALA A 63 -5.39 -21.55 -30.77
C ALA A 63 -4.46 -20.63 -31.60
N PHE A 64 -3.19 -20.54 -31.19
CA PHE A 64 -2.18 -19.77 -31.92
C PHE A 64 -1.83 -20.49 -33.22
N THR A 65 -1.97 -19.81 -34.35
CA THR A 65 -1.64 -20.39 -35.66
C THR A 65 -0.18 -20.07 -36.01
N GLY A 66 0.72 -21.02 -35.74
CA GLY A 66 2.14 -20.88 -36.05
C GLY A 66 2.46 -20.91 -37.54
N SER A 67 3.38 -20.08 -38.01
CA SER A 67 3.87 -20.14 -39.40
C SER A 67 4.89 -21.26 -39.62
N ILE A 68 5.53 -21.73 -38.55
CA ILE A 68 6.53 -22.79 -38.53
C ILE A 68 6.61 -23.36 -37.10
N THR A 69 6.79 -24.67 -36.95
CA THR A 69 6.79 -25.33 -35.64
C THR A 69 8.08 -26.12 -35.44
N SER A 70 8.64 -26.12 -34.24
CA SER A 70 9.81 -26.94 -33.94
C SER A 70 9.49 -28.44 -34.09
N VAL A 71 10.39 -29.20 -34.72
CA VAL A 71 10.24 -30.65 -34.95
C VAL A 71 11.13 -31.50 -34.05
N ARG A 72 12.04 -30.86 -33.30
CA ARG A 72 12.94 -31.48 -32.31
C ARG A 72 13.50 -30.41 -31.37
N ASN A 73 14.17 -30.87 -30.31
CA ASN A 73 15.07 -30.04 -29.52
C ASN A 73 16.25 -29.56 -30.38
N GLY A 74 16.75 -28.35 -30.13
CA GLY A 74 17.94 -27.86 -30.81
C GLY A 74 18.14 -26.36 -30.72
N ASN A 75 19.15 -25.88 -31.43
CA ASN A 75 19.44 -24.46 -31.53
C ASN A 75 18.46 -23.76 -32.46
N TRP A 76 18.17 -22.49 -32.19
CA TRP A 76 17.34 -21.65 -33.05
C TRP A 76 17.95 -21.54 -34.45
N SER A 77 19.27 -21.38 -34.54
CA SER A 77 19.99 -21.20 -35.80
C SER A 77 20.05 -22.46 -36.69
N ASP A 78 19.70 -23.65 -36.17
CA ASP A 78 19.71 -24.90 -36.93
C ASP A 78 18.39 -25.07 -37.71
N PRO A 79 18.41 -25.09 -39.06
CA PRO A 79 17.21 -25.36 -39.86
C PRO A 79 16.54 -26.68 -39.50
N GLY A 80 17.30 -27.68 -39.04
CA GLY A 80 16.78 -28.99 -38.63
C GLY A 80 15.88 -28.93 -37.39
N THR A 81 16.04 -27.93 -36.51
CA THR A 81 15.10 -27.65 -35.40
C THR A 81 13.70 -27.31 -35.92
N TRP A 82 13.62 -26.70 -37.11
CA TRP A 82 12.41 -26.10 -37.68
C TRP A 82 11.90 -26.82 -38.94
N GLY A 83 12.32 -28.06 -39.18
CA GLY A 83 11.88 -28.84 -40.34
C GLY A 83 12.46 -28.37 -41.68
N GLY A 84 13.59 -27.64 -41.67
CA GLY A 84 14.38 -27.32 -42.86
C GLY A 84 14.63 -25.83 -43.12
N ARG A 85 14.03 -24.92 -42.35
CA ARG A 85 14.22 -23.46 -42.51
C ARG A 85 14.14 -22.73 -41.17
N VAL A 86 15.12 -21.88 -40.88
CA VAL A 86 15.09 -21.02 -39.67
C VAL A 86 13.99 -19.95 -39.79
N PRO A 87 13.21 -19.67 -38.73
CA PRO A 87 12.19 -18.61 -38.71
C PRO A 87 12.83 -17.23 -38.90
N GLY A 88 12.16 -16.36 -39.67
CA GLY A 88 12.60 -15.01 -39.96
C GLY A 88 11.56 -13.93 -39.59
N PRO A 89 11.78 -12.67 -40.01
CA PRO A 89 11.01 -11.50 -39.55
C PRO A 89 9.50 -11.52 -39.84
N LYS A 90 9.04 -12.37 -40.77
CA LYS A 90 7.63 -12.51 -41.13
C LYS A 90 6.95 -13.72 -40.46
N ASP A 91 7.74 -14.54 -39.78
CA ASP A 91 7.26 -15.79 -39.18
C ASP A 91 6.74 -15.57 -37.76
N ALA A 92 5.77 -16.40 -37.39
CA ALA A 92 5.25 -16.55 -36.04
C ALA A 92 5.52 -17.99 -35.57
N PRO A 93 6.77 -18.33 -35.20
CA PRO A 93 7.12 -19.71 -34.82
C PRO A 93 6.38 -20.22 -33.58
N VAL A 94 6.20 -21.53 -33.52
CA VAL A 94 5.74 -22.28 -32.35
C VAL A 94 6.84 -23.22 -31.88
N ILE A 95 7.23 -23.12 -30.61
CA ILE A 95 8.02 -24.15 -29.96
C ILE A 95 7.03 -25.15 -29.40
N ALA A 96 6.93 -26.33 -30.02
CA ALA A 96 5.95 -27.34 -29.63
C ALA A 96 6.18 -27.83 -28.20
N ASP A 97 5.10 -28.32 -27.57
CA ASP A 97 5.17 -28.94 -26.26
C ASP A 97 6.21 -30.07 -26.24
N GLY A 98 6.92 -30.21 -25.12
CA GLY A 98 8.03 -31.15 -24.97
C GLY A 98 9.33 -30.78 -25.71
N HIS A 99 9.34 -29.74 -26.56
CA HIS A 99 10.56 -29.28 -27.24
C HIS A 99 11.28 -28.17 -26.47
N ILE A 100 12.62 -28.21 -26.48
CA ILE A 100 13.52 -27.18 -25.95
C ILE A 100 14.29 -26.57 -27.11
N VAL A 101 14.08 -25.27 -27.34
CA VAL A 101 14.82 -24.50 -28.34
C VAL A 101 15.73 -23.48 -27.66
N GLN A 102 17.01 -23.50 -27.99
CA GLN A 102 18.00 -22.55 -27.48
C GLN A 102 18.29 -21.45 -28.50
N VAL A 103 18.01 -20.20 -28.16
CA VAL A 103 18.41 -19.03 -28.95
C VAL A 103 19.93 -18.87 -28.83
N ASP A 104 20.65 -19.05 -29.93
CA ASP A 104 22.12 -19.02 -30.00
C ASP A 104 22.66 -17.90 -30.91
N ALA A 105 21.78 -17.09 -31.48
CA ALA A 105 22.06 -15.93 -32.32
C ALA A 105 20.99 -14.85 -32.13
N ASN A 106 21.22 -13.64 -32.65
CA ASN A 106 20.17 -12.61 -32.67
C ASN A 106 18.99 -13.06 -33.54
N VAL A 107 17.77 -12.82 -33.05
CA VAL A 107 16.53 -13.27 -33.67
C VAL A 107 15.62 -12.08 -33.95
N VAL A 108 14.95 -12.12 -35.11
CA VAL A 108 13.86 -11.21 -35.47
C VAL A 108 12.70 -12.03 -36.01
N VAL A 109 11.53 -11.94 -35.39
CA VAL A 109 10.30 -12.64 -35.78
C VAL A 109 9.10 -11.71 -35.79
N ALA A 110 8.03 -12.13 -36.45
CA ALA A 110 6.78 -11.40 -36.41
C ALA A 110 6.11 -11.53 -35.05
N GLY A 111 6.07 -12.74 -34.47
CA GLY A 111 5.48 -13.09 -33.17
C GLY A 111 5.94 -14.49 -32.75
N MET A 112 5.41 -15.08 -31.68
CA MET A 112 5.77 -16.47 -31.30
C MET A 112 4.79 -17.07 -30.29
N GLN A 113 4.67 -18.40 -30.29
CA GLN A 113 4.21 -19.16 -29.13
C GLN A 113 5.32 -20.06 -28.59
N VAL A 114 5.47 -20.07 -27.27
CA VAL A 114 6.34 -20.98 -26.52
C VAL A 114 5.45 -21.97 -25.77
N ALA A 115 5.11 -23.11 -26.39
CA ALA A 115 4.38 -24.19 -25.74
C ALA A 115 5.32 -25.16 -25.00
N GLY A 116 6.50 -25.42 -25.57
CA GLY A 116 7.62 -26.08 -24.87
C GLY A 116 8.48 -25.09 -24.08
N GLN A 117 9.79 -25.14 -24.27
CA GLN A 117 10.75 -24.29 -23.58
C GLN A 117 11.60 -23.47 -24.56
N LEU A 118 11.67 -22.16 -24.34
CA LEU A 118 12.63 -21.27 -24.99
C LEU A 118 13.72 -20.89 -24.01
N THR A 119 14.98 -21.17 -24.36
CA THR A 119 16.15 -20.81 -23.56
C THR A 119 17.07 -19.90 -24.36
N PHE A 120 17.89 -19.09 -23.69
CA PHE A 120 18.93 -18.28 -24.33
C PHE A 120 20.30 -18.91 -24.05
N ASP A 121 21.20 -18.94 -25.04
CA ASP A 121 22.58 -19.39 -24.84
C ASP A 121 23.24 -18.54 -23.75
N PRO A 122 23.62 -19.15 -22.60
CA PRO A 122 24.11 -18.40 -21.46
C PRO A 122 25.49 -17.77 -21.71
N SER A 123 26.21 -18.21 -22.75
CA SER A 123 27.55 -17.75 -23.10
C SER A 123 27.57 -16.56 -24.07
N ARG A 124 26.41 -16.16 -24.63
CA ARG A 124 26.32 -15.17 -25.71
C ARG A 124 25.38 -14.02 -25.38
N SER A 125 25.79 -12.81 -25.75
CA SER A 125 24.89 -11.67 -25.73
C SER A 125 23.93 -11.77 -26.92
N ILE A 126 22.63 -11.76 -26.65
CA ILE A 126 21.58 -12.05 -27.62
C ILE A 126 20.46 -11.01 -27.49
N THR A 127 20.01 -10.52 -28.64
CA THR A 127 18.75 -9.79 -28.77
C THR A 127 17.74 -10.63 -29.54
N PHE A 128 16.60 -10.91 -28.92
CA PHE A 128 15.43 -11.49 -29.55
C PHE A 128 14.41 -10.37 -29.76
N SER A 129 14.07 -10.08 -31.02
CA SER A 129 13.12 -9.02 -31.38
C SER A 129 11.83 -9.59 -31.95
N SER A 130 10.69 -9.07 -31.50
CA SER A 130 9.38 -9.41 -32.03
C SER A 130 8.62 -8.15 -32.45
N SER A 131 7.91 -8.20 -33.57
CA SER A 131 7.00 -7.10 -34.01
C SER A 131 5.54 -7.26 -33.56
N LYS A 132 5.21 -8.40 -32.95
CA LYS A 132 3.88 -8.77 -32.43
C LYS A 132 4.05 -9.54 -31.11
N ASN A 133 2.94 -10.08 -30.60
CA ASN A 133 2.89 -10.81 -29.34
C ASN A 133 3.85 -12.02 -29.29
N ILE A 134 4.35 -12.25 -28.08
CA ILE A 134 4.94 -13.52 -27.68
C ILE A 134 4.03 -14.11 -26.61
N LEU A 135 3.48 -15.29 -26.90
CA LEU A 135 2.67 -16.08 -25.98
C LEU A 135 3.53 -17.17 -25.33
N VAL A 136 3.58 -17.19 -24.00
CA VAL A 136 4.26 -18.21 -23.21
C VAL A 136 3.21 -19.05 -22.48
N THR A 137 3.10 -20.30 -22.89
CA THR A 137 2.22 -21.33 -22.32
C THR A 137 3.03 -22.48 -21.68
N GLY A 138 4.30 -22.64 -22.09
CA GLY A 138 5.31 -23.46 -21.45
C GLY A 138 6.30 -22.58 -20.66
N GLN A 139 7.58 -22.56 -21.01
CA GLN A 139 8.59 -21.79 -20.25
C GLN A 139 9.48 -20.91 -21.12
N LEU A 140 9.64 -19.64 -20.72
CA LEU A 140 10.66 -18.73 -21.22
C LEU A 140 11.77 -18.56 -20.18
N GLN A 141 12.98 -18.97 -20.53
CA GLN A 141 14.16 -18.90 -19.66
C GLN A 141 15.23 -17.97 -20.25
N MET A 142 15.64 -16.98 -19.48
CA MET A 142 16.78 -16.11 -19.78
C MET A 142 17.74 -16.14 -18.59
N LYS A 143 18.95 -16.64 -18.79
CA LYS A 143 19.98 -16.76 -17.76
C LYS A 143 21.36 -16.62 -18.37
N ALA A 144 21.98 -15.46 -18.18
CA ALA A 144 23.34 -15.23 -18.65
C ALA A 144 24.35 -15.89 -17.69
N ALA A 145 25.33 -16.62 -18.24
CA ALA A 145 26.40 -17.26 -17.45
C ALA A 145 27.29 -16.24 -16.76
N SER A 146 27.39 -15.03 -17.31
CA SER A 146 28.20 -13.98 -16.73
C SER A 146 27.55 -12.59 -16.88
N PRO A 147 27.93 -11.65 -16.02
CA PRO A 147 27.42 -10.27 -16.02
C PRO A 147 27.92 -9.36 -17.13
N VAL A 148 28.80 -9.82 -18.02
CA VAL A 148 29.09 -9.10 -19.29
C VAL A 148 28.22 -9.60 -20.45
N ILE A 149 27.57 -10.77 -20.28
CA ILE A 149 26.65 -11.33 -21.26
C ILE A 149 25.27 -10.74 -21.04
N THR A 150 24.68 -10.21 -22.11
CA THR A 150 23.36 -9.55 -22.07
C THR A 150 22.34 -10.31 -22.90
N HIS A 151 21.21 -10.69 -22.29
CA HIS A 151 20.04 -11.18 -23.02
C HIS A 151 18.96 -10.10 -23.04
N THR A 152 18.44 -9.79 -24.22
CA THR A 152 17.39 -8.78 -24.41
C THR A 152 16.23 -9.38 -25.19
N LEU A 153 15.02 -9.30 -24.63
CA LEU A 153 13.77 -9.48 -25.32
C LEU A 153 13.20 -8.10 -25.69
N ARG A 154 13.06 -7.81 -26.99
CA ARG A 154 12.63 -6.49 -27.47
C ARG A 154 11.37 -6.58 -28.32
N PHE A 155 10.38 -5.76 -28.00
CA PHE A 155 9.20 -5.55 -28.84
C PHE A 155 9.40 -4.32 -29.73
N THR A 156 9.00 -4.43 -30.99
CA THR A 156 9.31 -3.45 -32.06
C THR A 156 8.07 -3.16 -32.92
N GLY A 157 8.11 -2.08 -33.71
CA GLY A 157 7.02 -1.75 -34.63
C GLY A 157 5.70 -1.40 -33.95
N ILE A 158 5.74 -1.02 -32.68
CA ILE A 158 4.56 -0.74 -31.87
C ILE A 158 3.95 0.61 -32.26
N ASN A 159 2.65 0.59 -32.58
CA ASN A 159 1.82 1.78 -32.61
C ASN A 159 0.83 1.71 -31.45
N GLU A 160 1.06 2.50 -30.39
CA GLU A 160 0.25 2.47 -29.18
C GLU A 160 -1.22 2.87 -29.42
N ASN A 161 -1.53 3.61 -30.50
CA ASN A 161 -2.91 3.94 -30.84
C ASN A 161 -3.73 2.73 -31.30
N ASN A 162 -3.08 1.64 -31.72
CA ASN A 162 -3.75 0.42 -32.11
C ASN A 162 -4.17 -0.41 -30.90
N PHE A 163 -3.59 -0.17 -29.72
CA PHE A 163 -3.90 -0.96 -28.54
C PHE A 163 -5.38 -0.82 -28.23
N GLU A 164 -6.00 -1.91 -27.82
CA GLU A 164 -7.37 -1.97 -27.35
C GLU A 164 -7.39 -1.80 -25.83
N GLY A 165 -6.61 -2.61 -25.10
CA GLY A 165 -6.62 -2.66 -23.65
C GLY A 165 -7.87 -3.34 -23.07
N GLY A 166 -7.88 -3.54 -21.76
CA GLY A 166 -8.93 -4.26 -21.06
C GLY A 166 -9.01 -5.75 -21.43
N GLY A 167 -9.98 -6.44 -20.84
CA GLY A 167 -10.20 -7.86 -21.09
C GLY A 167 -9.11 -8.79 -20.54
N MET A 168 -9.34 -10.08 -20.75
CA MET A 168 -8.57 -11.18 -20.13
C MET A 168 -7.78 -12.02 -21.14
N ASP A 169 -8.02 -11.79 -22.43
CA ASP A 169 -7.52 -12.60 -23.53
C ASP A 169 -6.45 -11.85 -24.32
N MET A 170 -5.56 -12.60 -24.98
CA MET A 170 -4.52 -12.01 -25.83
C MET A 170 -5.15 -11.35 -27.07
N LEU A 171 -4.82 -10.08 -27.29
CA LEU A 171 -5.25 -9.32 -28.46
C LEU A 171 -4.05 -9.07 -29.40
N ASP A 172 -4.23 -9.30 -30.70
CA ASP A 172 -3.19 -9.11 -31.72
C ASP A 172 -2.64 -7.67 -31.78
N SER A 173 -3.51 -6.70 -31.47
CA SER A 173 -3.22 -5.27 -31.42
C SER A 173 -2.36 -4.86 -30.20
N ASP A 174 -2.43 -5.63 -29.12
CA ASP A 174 -1.81 -5.31 -27.83
C ASP A 174 -0.44 -5.99 -27.71
N ILE A 175 0.51 -5.52 -28.51
CA ILE A 175 1.85 -6.10 -28.66
C ILE A 175 2.59 -6.17 -27.32
N GLY A 176 2.82 -7.39 -26.83
CA GLY A 176 3.64 -7.64 -25.65
C GLY A 176 3.87 -9.09 -25.30
N LEU A 177 4.32 -9.29 -24.06
CA LEU A 177 4.62 -10.60 -23.50
C LEU A 177 3.40 -11.10 -22.73
N TRP A 178 2.78 -12.16 -23.24
CA TRP A 178 1.62 -12.80 -22.65
C TRP A 178 2.04 -14.13 -22.02
N VAL A 179 1.85 -14.29 -20.72
CA VAL A 179 2.18 -15.51 -19.98
C VAL A 179 0.87 -16.08 -19.46
N MET A 180 0.40 -17.14 -20.09
CA MET A 180 -0.96 -17.63 -19.91
C MET A 180 -0.93 -19.10 -19.50
N GLU A 181 -2.03 -19.59 -18.95
CA GLU A 181 -2.20 -21.00 -18.58
C GLU A 181 -1.13 -21.52 -17.62
N MET A 182 -0.29 -22.45 -18.05
CA MET A 182 0.84 -23.00 -17.29
C MET A 182 2.16 -22.32 -17.68
N GLY A 183 2.08 -21.13 -18.28
CA GLY A 183 3.22 -20.35 -18.72
C GLY A 183 4.11 -19.92 -17.55
N GLN A 184 5.43 -20.01 -17.74
CA GLN A 184 6.41 -19.60 -16.76
C GLN A 184 7.48 -18.67 -17.35
N LEU A 185 7.75 -17.60 -16.61
CA LEU A 185 8.95 -16.80 -16.73
C LEU A 185 10.00 -17.28 -15.73
N GLN A 186 11.17 -17.68 -16.25
CA GLN A 186 12.36 -17.92 -15.46
C GLN A 186 13.48 -16.98 -15.95
N LEU A 187 13.41 -15.74 -15.49
CA LEU A 187 14.32 -14.67 -15.86
C LEU A 187 15.30 -14.44 -14.71
N GLN A 188 16.59 -14.71 -14.93
CA GLN A 188 17.62 -14.59 -13.91
C GLN A 188 18.81 -13.80 -14.44
N GLY A 189 18.84 -12.51 -14.10
CA GLY A 189 20.01 -11.68 -14.23
C GLY A 189 21.03 -11.92 -13.13
N GLN A 190 22.16 -11.25 -13.28
CA GLN A 190 23.26 -11.38 -12.35
C GLN A 190 22.97 -10.59 -11.09
N GLU A 191 23.12 -11.26 -9.95
CA GLU A 191 22.85 -10.69 -8.63
C GLU A 191 23.81 -9.54 -8.33
N LYS A 192 23.24 -8.47 -7.79
CA LYS A 192 23.97 -7.30 -7.29
C LYS A 192 23.08 -6.55 -6.30
N THR A 193 23.71 -5.76 -5.44
CA THR A 193 23.01 -4.82 -4.55
C THR A 193 22.20 -3.86 -5.41
N ALA A 194 20.87 -3.93 -5.34
CA ALA A 194 20.01 -3.13 -6.19
C ALA A 194 20.13 -1.65 -5.84
N TRP A 195 20.03 -1.31 -4.55
CA TRP A 195 20.22 0.03 -4.04
C TRP A 195 20.74 -0.02 -2.59
N THR A 196 21.33 1.08 -2.15
CA THR A 196 21.97 1.27 -0.84
C THR A 196 21.90 2.76 -0.47
N ASN A 197 22.35 3.17 0.71
CA ASN A 197 22.57 4.58 1.02
C ASN A 197 24.02 5.01 0.78
N ALA A 198 24.21 6.30 0.50
CA ALA A 198 25.50 6.98 0.57
C ALA A 198 26.02 7.06 2.02
N ILE A 199 27.34 7.15 2.17
CA ILE A 199 28.01 7.46 3.43
C ILE A 199 28.27 8.97 3.46
N GLY A 200 27.39 9.71 4.14
CA GLY A 200 27.45 11.16 4.26
C GLY A 200 26.82 11.93 3.10
N ALA A 201 27.13 13.23 3.03
CA ALA A 201 26.65 14.12 1.99
C ALA A 201 27.43 13.94 0.68
N ILE A 202 26.77 14.15 -0.46
CA ILE A 202 27.41 14.20 -1.79
C ILE A 202 27.35 15.65 -2.28
N ALA A 203 28.51 16.25 -2.57
CA ALA A 203 28.58 17.60 -3.09
C ALA A 203 28.27 17.65 -4.60
N ALA A 204 27.71 18.77 -5.08
CA ALA A 204 27.65 19.02 -6.52
C ALA A 204 29.08 19.04 -7.10
N GLY A 205 29.27 18.43 -8.27
CA GLY A 205 30.57 18.25 -8.89
C GLY A 205 31.39 17.08 -8.35
N ALA A 206 30.92 16.36 -7.32
CA ALA A 206 31.62 15.19 -6.79
C ALA A 206 31.80 14.12 -7.87
N THR A 207 33.04 13.66 -8.05
CA THR A 207 33.41 12.58 -8.98
C THR A 207 33.62 11.25 -8.29
N THR A 208 33.45 11.22 -6.96
CA THR A 208 33.57 10.02 -6.13
C THR A 208 32.52 10.06 -5.04
N ILE A 209 31.84 8.94 -4.83
CA ILE A 209 30.86 8.72 -3.77
C ILE A 209 31.25 7.46 -3.00
N THR A 210 30.96 7.42 -1.70
CA THR A 210 31.07 6.18 -0.93
C THR A 210 29.68 5.74 -0.53
N VAL A 211 29.37 4.46 -0.72
CA VAL A 211 28.07 3.86 -0.38
C VAL A 211 28.24 2.80 0.69
N ARG A 212 27.15 2.35 1.32
CA ARG A 212 27.24 1.26 2.32
C ARG A 212 27.56 -0.09 1.68
N ASP A 213 27.04 -0.36 0.50
CA ASP A 213 27.28 -1.62 -0.21
C ASP A 213 27.24 -1.44 -1.74
N ALA A 214 28.37 -1.69 -2.41
CA ALA A 214 28.49 -1.66 -3.86
C ALA A 214 28.65 -3.07 -4.48
N THR A 215 28.24 -4.12 -3.77
CA THR A 215 28.43 -5.51 -4.20
C THR A 215 27.82 -5.77 -5.58
N GLY A 216 28.65 -6.30 -6.48
CA GLY A 216 28.25 -6.62 -7.86
C GLY A 216 28.17 -5.44 -8.84
N TRP A 217 28.42 -4.20 -8.38
CA TRP A 217 28.45 -3.01 -9.24
C TRP A 217 29.68 -2.99 -10.16
N ARG A 218 29.60 -2.29 -11.30
CA ARG A 218 30.64 -2.29 -12.33
C ARG A 218 30.84 -0.94 -12.97
N VAL A 219 32.05 -0.70 -13.49
CA VAL A 219 32.30 0.39 -14.44
C VAL A 219 31.34 0.29 -15.61
N GLY A 220 30.69 1.40 -15.94
CA GLY A 220 29.63 1.47 -16.95
C GLY A 220 28.21 1.29 -16.41
N ASP A 221 28.00 0.81 -15.17
CA ASP A 221 26.67 0.79 -14.57
C ASP A 221 26.14 2.22 -14.39
N GLU A 222 24.83 2.40 -14.55
CA GLU A 222 24.11 3.63 -14.24
C GLU A 222 23.62 3.60 -12.79
N LEU A 223 23.92 4.65 -12.03
CA LEU A 223 23.48 4.91 -10.68
C LEU A 223 22.48 6.06 -10.65
N LEU A 224 21.35 5.84 -10.00
CA LEU A 224 20.39 6.85 -9.58
C LEU A 224 20.81 7.34 -8.17
N ILE A 225 20.70 8.63 -7.88
CA ILE A 225 20.94 9.23 -6.56
C ILE A 225 19.73 10.10 -6.20
N THR A 226 19.07 9.82 -5.07
CA THR A 226 17.84 10.51 -4.65
C THR A 226 18.10 11.94 -4.17
N PRO A 227 17.16 12.88 -4.40
CA PRO A 227 17.27 14.23 -3.83
C PRO A 227 17.11 14.18 -2.31
N THR A 228 17.94 14.93 -1.57
CA THR A 228 17.77 15.08 -0.11
C THR A 228 17.62 16.53 0.34
N ALA A 229 18.11 17.52 -0.43
CA ALA A 229 17.95 18.93 -0.09
C ALA A 229 16.46 19.31 -0.03
N ALA A 230 16.07 20.21 0.88
CA ALA A 230 14.69 20.68 1.00
C ALA A 230 14.16 21.22 -0.35
N ASN A 231 12.92 20.88 -0.70
CA ASN A 231 12.26 21.23 -1.96
C ASN A 231 12.93 20.70 -3.25
N ALA A 232 14.03 19.95 -3.15
CA ALA A 232 14.64 19.34 -4.34
C ALA A 232 13.76 18.21 -4.88
N ARG A 233 13.70 18.13 -6.21
CA ARG A 233 13.01 17.08 -6.98
C ARG A 233 13.91 16.43 -8.03
N ASN A 234 15.07 17.02 -8.31
CA ASN A 234 15.99 16.54 -9.35
C ASN A 234 16.68 15.26 -8.87
N VAL A 235 16.66 14.25 -9.75
CA VAL A 235 17.34 12.97 -9.53
C VAL A 235 18.63 12.97 -10.33
N ASP A 236 19.74 12.65 -9.68
CA ASP A 236 21.04 12.55 -10.34
C ASP A 236 21.19 11.13 -10.91
N VAL A 237 21.35 10.99 -12.23
CA VAL A 237 21.70 9.71 -12.89
C VAL A 237 23.13 9.76 -13.41
N ARG A 238 24.01 8.93 -12.86
CA ARG A 238 25.45 8.92 -13.11
C ARG A 238 25.94 7.57 -13.60
N THR A 239 27.05 7.57 -14.29
CA THR A 239 27.73 6.37 -14.78
C THR A 239 28.97 6.14 -13.95
N ILE A 240 29.16 4.90 -13.50
CA ILE A 240 30.37 4.50 -12.79
C ILE A 240 31.57 4.53 -13.74
N THR A 241 32.63 5.22 -13.35
CA THR A 241 33.90 5.31 -14.10
C THR A 241 35.01 4.47 -13.47
N ALA A 242 34.97 4.21 -12.16
CA ALA A 242 35.87 3.31 -11.44
C ALA A 242 35.24 2.80 -10.13
N ILE A 243 35.70 1.67 -9.61
CA ILE A 243 35.25 1.11 -8.32
C ILE A 243 36.45 0.65 -7.50
N LYS A 244 36.47 0.99 -6.21
CA LYS A 244 37.41 0.47 -5.22
C LYS A 244 36.68 0.18 -3.91
N GLY A 245 36.31 -1.09 -3.70
CA GLY A 245 35.42 -1.47 -2.59
C GLY A 245 34.08 -0.76 -2.71
N ASN A 246 33.64 -0.11 -1.63
CA ASN A 246 32.38 0.66 -1.62
C ASN A 246 32.55 2.14 -2.02
N THR A 247 33.75 2.54 -2.43
CA THR A 247 34.01 3.86 -3.01
C THR A 247 33.94 3.76 -4.54
N VAL A 248 33.04 4.54 -5.11
CA VAL A 248 32.66 4.49 -6.53
C VAL A 248 32.98 5.84 -7.16
N SER A 249 33.78 5.85 -8.22
CA SER A 249 33.96 7.03 -9.06
C SER A 249 32.85 7.10 -10.09
N VAL A 250 32.33 8.30 -10.31
CA VAL A 250 31.22 8.58 -11.22
C VAL A 250 31.56 9.75 -12.13
N ASN A 251 30.86 9.91 -13.25
CA ASN A 251 30.81 11.23 -13.87
C ASN A 251 30.24 12.24 -12.87
N ALA A 252 30.68 13.50 -12.93
CA ALA A 252 30.43 14.47 -11.87
C ALA A 252 28.94 14.58 -11.49
N ALA A 253 28.64 14.51 -10.18
CA ALA A 253 27.31 14.81 -9.65
C ALA A 253 26.86 16.21 -10.12
N THR A 254 25.59 16.36 -10.50
CA THR A 254 25.05 17.65 -10.99
C THR A 254 24.41 18.44 -9.88
N THR A 255 23.94 17.77 -8.82
CA THR A 255 23.31 18.42 -7.68
C THR A 255 23.95 17.96 -6.37
N ALA A 256 23.73 18.74 -5.31
CA ALA A 256 24.18 18.37 -3.97
C ALA A 256 23.10 17.55 -3.27
N HIS A 257 23.53 16.51 -2.56
CA HIS A 257 22.70 15.61 -1.77
C HIS A 257 23.17 15.69 -0.30
N PRO A 258 22.70 16.67 0.48
CA PRO A 258 23.12 16.86 1.87
C PRO A 258 22.71 15.70 2.79
N LEU A 259 23.48 15.51 3.87
CA LEU A 259 23.11 14.72 5.04
C LEU A 259 22.02 15.46 5.81
N ILE A 260 20.88 14.82 6.03
CA ILE A 260 19.71 15.43 6.69
C ILE A 260 19.69 15.06 8.16
N ASN A 261 19.58 16.08 9.01
CA ASN A 261 19.48 15.96 10.46
C ASN A 261 20.58 15.07 11.10
N ASN A 262 21.76 14.97 10.46
CA ASN A 262 22.84 14.03 10.82
C ASN A 262 22.44 12.55 10.85
N LEU A 263 21.32 12.18 10.21
CA LEU A 263 20.73 10.84 10.26
C LEU A 263 20.57 10.21 8.87
N TRP A 264 20.03 10.96 7.91
CA TRP A 264 19.58 10.40 6.63
C TRP A 264 20.42 10.90 5.45
N THR A 265 20.80 9.97 4.58
CA THR A 265 21.62 10.23 3.39
C THR A 265 20.91 9.70 2.16
N ALA A 266 21.30 10.20 0.99
CA ALA A 266 20.68 9.79 -0.26
C ALA A 266 20.77 8.28 -0.49
N GLU A 267 19.68 7.70 -0.97
CA GLU A 267 19.64 6.40 -1.59
C GLU A 267 20.35 6.47 -2.96
N VAL A 268 21.16 5.46 -3.22
CA VAL A 268 21.91 5.25 -4.46
C VAL A 268 21.47 3.91 -5.04
N GLY A 269 20.76 3.95 -6.16
CA GLY A 269 20.23 2.75 -6.83
C GLY A 269 20.96 2.44 -8.13
N ASN A 270 21.37 1.19 -8.33
CA ASN A 270 21.97 0.73 -9.58
C ASN A 270 20.88 0.31 -10.57
N LEU A 271 20.77 1.01 -11.69
CA LEU A 271 19.74 0.83 -12.72
C LEU A 271 20.11 -0.24 -13.77
N SER A 272 21.34 -0.75 -13.76
CA SER A 272 21.85 -1.62 -14.83
C SER A 272 21.65 -3.10 -14.54
N ARG A 273 20.98 -3.80 -15.47
CA ARG A 273 20.83 -5.27 -15.50
C ARG A 273 21.22 -5.83 -16.86
N ASN A 274 21.65 -7.08 -16.87
CA ASN A 274 22.09 -7.80 -18.07
C ASN A 274 21.01 -8.72 -18.66
N ILE A 275 19.87 -8.88 -17.99
CA ILE A 275 18.66 -9.48 -18.56
C ILE A 275 17.63 -8.36 -18.73
N ARG A 276 17.06 -8.23 -19.93
CA ARG A 276 16.25 -7.08 -20.32
C ARG A 276 14.98 -7.52 -21.05
N VAL A 277 13.85 -6.90 -20.70
CA VAL A 277 12.60 -6.98 -21.44
C VAL A 277 12.14 -5.55 -21.73
N GLU A 278 12.01 -5.19 -23.00
CA GLU A 278 11.78 -3.79 -23.36
C GLU A 278 10.94 -3.60 -24.62
N GLY A 279 10.18 -2.51 -24.64
CA GLY A 279 9.66 -1.93 -25.88
C GLY A 279 10.68 -1.00 -26.53
N SER A 280 10.21 0.12 -27.04
CA SER A 280 11.03 1.20 -27.59
C SER A 280 10.59 2.56 -27.07
N ALA A 281 11.46 3.56 -27.15
CA ALA A 281 11.18 4.92 -26.66
C ALA A 281 9.90 5.54 -27.26
N THR A 282 9.50 5.13 -28.46
CA THR A 282 8.31 5.64 -29.19
C THR A 282 7.17 4.61 -29.27
N GLY A 283 7.34 3.42 -28.68
CA GLY A 283 6.39 2.33 -28.79
C GLY A 283 6.53 1.40 -27.61
N ARG A 284 5.69 1.62 -26.60
CA ARG A 284 5.66 0.89 -25.34
C ARG A 284 4.93 -0.44 -25.47
N SER A 285 5.53 -1.48 -24.91
CA SER A 285 4.93 -2.82 -24.82
C SER A 285 4.33 -3.06 -23.43
N HIS A 286 3.95 -4.29 -23.09
CA HIS A 286 3.42 -4.66 -21.79
C HIS A 286 3.78 -6.12 -21.45
N ILE A 287 3.65 -6.47 -20.17
CA ILE A 287 3.75 -7.86 -19.71
C ILE A 287 2.47 -8.21 -18.97
N PHE A 288 1.79 -9.22 -19.45
CA PHE A 288 0.53 -9.72 -18.91
C PHE A 288 0.70 -11.18 -18.48
N ILE A 289 0.49 -11.45 -17.21
CA ILE A 289 0.66 -12.77 -16.59
C ILE A 289 -0.68 -13.19 -16.00
N ARG A 290 -1.23 -14.25 -16.57
CA ARG A 290 -2.41 -14.95 -16.08
C ARG A 290 -2.11 -16.44 -16.07
N SER A 291 -1.22 -16.80 -15.17
CA SER A 291 -0.64 -18.15 -15.06
C SER A 291 -1.07 -18.80 -13.75
N ALA A 292 -1.25 -20.13 -13.80
CA ALA A 292 -1.55 -20.96 -12.64
C ALA A 292 -0.29 -21.46 -11.91
N ILE A 293 0.89 -20.96 -12.30
CA ILE A 293 2.16 -21.34 -11.66
C ILE A 293 3.02 -20.13 -11.28
N PRO A 294 3.91 -20.28 -10.29
CA PRO A 294 4.73 -19.18 -9.81
C PRO A 294 5.78 -18.74 -10.82
N GLN A 295 6.03 -17.44 -10.83
CA GLN A 295 6.98 -16.79 -11.74
C GLN A 295 8.29 -16.45 -10.99
N MET A 296 9.42 -16.59 -11.70
CA MET A 296 10.75 -16.31 -11.15
C MET A 296 11.42 -15.20 -11.97
N VAL A 297 11.36 -13.98 -11.46
CA VAL A 297 11.86 -12.77 -12.15
C VAL A 297 12.87 -12.08 -11.25
N LYS A 298 14.17 -12.30 -11.51
CA LYS A 298 15.26 -11.80 -10.65
C LYS A 298 16.28 -10.99 -11.44
N HIS A 299 16.63 -9.82 -10.93
CA HIS A 299 17.65 -8.92 -11.47
C HIS A 299 17.43 -8.60 -12.95
N VAL A 300 16.18 -8.32 -13.33
CA VAL A 300 15.78 -7.99 -14.70
C VAL A 300 15.56 -6.48 -14.83
N ALA A 301 15.99 -5.90 -15.95
CA ALA A 301 15.61 -4.54 -16.32
C ALA A 301 14.40 -4.57 -17.26
N PHE A 302 13.41 -3.77 -16.93
CA PHE A 302 12.20 -3.52 -17.69
C PHE A 302 12.21 -2.06 -18.12
N ARG A 303 12.02 -1.82 -19.42
CA ARG A 303 12.05 -0.48 -19.97
C ARG A 303 11.06 -0.29 -21.11
N TYR A 304 10.50 0.90 -21.21
CA TYR A 304 9.59 1.22 -22.29
C TYR A 304 8.38 0.27 -22.35
N LEU A 305 7.74 0.11 -21.19
CA LEU A 305 6.48 -0.63 -21.06
C LEU A 305 5.35 0.32 -20.61
N GLY A 306 4.13 -0.20 -20.56
CA GLY A 306 2.94 0.53 -20.12
C GLY A 306 2.48 1.55 -21.16
N PRO A 307 1.80 1.13 -22.24
CA PRO A 307 1.42 2.02 -23.33
C PRO A 307 0.34 3.03 -22.95
N ARG A 308 0.33 4.14 -23.67
CA ARG A 308 -0.68 5.19 -23.59
C ARG A 308 -1.22 5.54 -24.97
N LYS A 309 -2.53 5.78 -25.08
CA LYS A 309 -3.19 6.14 -26.34
C LYS A 309 -4.15 7.31 -26.19
N SER A 310 -4.46 7.98 -27.29
CA SER A 310 -5.55 8.95 -27.29
C SER A 310 -6.89 8.23 -27.12
N MET A 311 -7.71 8.69 -26.18
CA MET A 311 -9.08 8.22 -26.00
C MET A 311 -10.11 9.12 -26.71
N GLY A 312 -9.63 10.08 -27.52
CA GLY A 312 -10.47 11.02 -28.28
C GLY A 312 -11.22 12.05 -27.44
N ARG A 313 -10.99 12.09 -26.11
CA ARG A 313 -11.71 12.94 -25.17
C ARG A 313 -10.85 14.06 -24.56
N THR A 314 -9.53 13.93 -24.61
CA THR A 314 -8.54 14.96 -24.22
C THR A 314 -7.40 15.05 -25.22
N GLU A 315 -6.62 16.13 -25.11
CA GLU A 315 -5.44 16.40 -25.93
C GLU A 315 -4.22 15.55 -25.53
N VAL A 316 -4.26 14.90 -24.35
CA VAL A 316 -3.19 14.04 -23.84
C VAL A 316 -3.54 12.56 -23.98
N LYS A 317 -2.53 11.69 -23.99
CA LYS A 317 -2.71 10.24 -24.05
C LYS A 317 -3.02 9.67 -22.67
N ASP A 318 -4.02 8.80 -22.61
CA ASP A 318 -4.43 8.05 -21.42
C ASP A 318 -3.75 6.69 -21.33
N GLN A 319 -3.71 6.13 -20.13
CA GLN A 319 -3.28 4.75 -19.92
C GLN A 319 -4.12 3.77 -20.73
N VAL A 320 -3.46 2.75 -21.29
CA VAL A 320 -4.16 1.59 -21.85
C VAL A 320 -4.45 0.63 -20.69
N GLN A 321 -5.74 0.47 -20.36
CA GLN A 321 -6.20 -0.36 -19.25
C GLN A 321 -5.66 -1.79 -19.36
N GLY A 322 -5.19 -2.37 -18.24
CA GLY A 322 -4.71 -3.75 -18.17
C GLY A 322 -3.37 -4.02 -18.88
N ARG A 323 -2.71 -3.00 -19.44
CA ARG A 323 -1.43 -3.12 -20.15
C ARG A 323 -0.36 -2.33 -19.39
N TYR A 324 0.26 -3.02 -18.43
CA TYR A 324 1.18 -2.44 -17.47
C TYR A 324 2.60 -2.99 -17.64
N GLY A 325 3.53 -2.54 -16.79
CA GLY A 325 4.93 -3.00 -16.78
C GLY A 325 5.03 -4.51 -16.56
N LEU A 326 4.66 -4.98 -15.36
CA LEU A 326 4.57 -6.38 -14.97
C LEU A 326 3.23 -6.62 -14.28
N HIS A 327 2.28 -7.17 -15.02
CA HIS A 327 0.90 -7.35 -14.58
C HIS A 327 0.60 -8.81 -14.29
N PHE A 328 0.55 -9.18 -13.01
CA PHE A 328 -0.09 -10.42 -12.58
C PHE A 328 -1.58 -10.14 -12.44
N HIS A 329 -2.38 -10.80 -13.26
CA HIS A 329 -3.80 -10.49 -13.42
C HIS A 329 -4.65 -11.73 -13.16
N HIS A 330 -5.42 -11.70 -12.07
CA HIS A 330 -6.33 -12.78 -11.66
C HIS A 330 -5.67 -14.17 -11.65
N CYS A 331 -4.42 -14.25 -11.17
CA CYS A 331 -3.73 -15.52 -10.97
C CYS A 331 -4.28 -16.28 -9.76
N ASN A 332 -5.00 -15.61 -8.85
CA ASN A 332 -5.40 -16.14 -7.54
C ASN A 332 -4.18 -16.74 -6.82
N ASP A 333 -4.28 -17.97 -6.30
CA ASP A 333 -3.16 -18.69 -5.69
C ASP A 333 -2.18 -19.29 -6.71
N GLY A 334 -2.44 -19.21 -8.01
CA GLY A 334 -1.48 -19.64 -9.04
C GLY A 334 -0.18 -18.83 -9.02
N SER A 335 -0.22 -17.59 -8.53
CA SER A 335 0.96 -16.77 -8.33
C SER A 335 1.66 -16.98 -6.98
N ASP A 336 1.12 -17.81 -6.09
CA ASP A 336 1.65 -17.98 -4.73
C ASP A 336 3.08 -18.53 -4.77
N GLY A 337 4.02 -17.82 -4.13
CA GLY A 337 5.45 -18.13 -4.19
C GLY A 337 6.19 -17.50 -5.37
N SER A 338 5.54 -16.66 -6.18
CA SER A 338 6.23 -15.88 -7.22
C SER A 338 7.23 -14.90 -6.59
N MET A 339 8.37 -14.72 -7.25
CA MET A 339 9.45 -13.84 -6.77
C MET A 339 9.82 -12.81 -7.83
N VAL A 340 9.72 -11.53 -7.45
CA VAL A 340 10.21 -10.38 -8.22
C VAL A 340 11.29 -9.68 -7.39
N GLU A 341 12.55 -9.91 -7.73
CA GLU A 341 13.66 -9.54 -6.86
C GLU A 341 14.76 -8.77 -7.59
N GLY A 342 15.19 -7.62 -7.04
CA GLY A 342 16.33 -6.89 -7.57
C GLY A 342 16.10 -6.29 -8.96
N CYS A 343 14.85 -6.24 -9.42
CA CYS A 343 14.46 -5.76 -10.75
C CYS A 343 14.47 -4.23 -10.83
N VAL A 344 14.56 -3.72 -12.06
CA VAL A 344 14.51 -2.27 -12.36
C VAL A 344 13.38 -2.03 -13.34
N MET A 345 12.40 -1.23 -12.93
CA MET A 345 11.39 -0.62 -13.79
C MET A 345 11.84 0.81 -14.08
N ARG A 346 12.11 1.12 -15.35
CA ARG A 346 12.56 2.45 -15.78
C ARG A 346 11.80 2.90 -17.02
N ASP A 347 11.41 4.17 -17.05
CA ASP A 347 10.69 4.75 -18.20
C ASP A 347 9.47 3.88 -18.53
N ILE A 348 8.53 3.80 -17.60
CA ILE A 348 7.25 3.09 -17.73
C ILE A 348 6.16 4.16 -17.79
N ASP A 349 5.28 4.11 -18.81
CA ASP A 349 4.28 5.18 -19.01
C ASP A 349 2.91 4.79 -18.43
N ASN A 350 2.92 3.80 -17.52
CA ASN A 350 1.77 3.28 -16.79
C ASN A 350 2.27 2.59 -15.49
N HIS A 351 1.39 1.91 -14.76
CA HIS A 351 1.74 1.12 -13.57
C HIS A 351 2.90 0.15 -13.82
N ALA A 352 3.77 -0.03 -12.82
CA ALA A 352 5.01 -0.80 -12.99
C ALA A 352 4.87 -2.25 -12.49
N TYR A 353 4.53 -2.45 -11.22
CA TYR A 353 4.36 -3.74 -10.56
C TYR A 353 2.91 -3.88 -10.10
N VAL A 354 2.16 -4.79 -10.72
CA VAL A 354 0.71 -4.91 -10.53
C VAL A 354 0.33 -6.34 -10.14
N PRO A 355 0.13 -6.64 -8.83
CA PRO A 355 -0.38 -7.92 -8.35
C PRO A 355 -1.90 -7.89 -8.20
N HIS A 356 -2.64 -7.84 -9.32
CA HIS A 356 -4.09 -7.68 -9.32
C HIS A 356 -4.80 -9.04 -9.20
N VAL A 357 -5.56 -9.26 -8.11
CA VAL A 357 -6.19 -10.55 -7.75
C VAL A 357 -5.21 -11.72 -7.88
N SER A 358 -4.00 -11.51 -7.39
CA SER A 358 -2.87 -12.43 -7.58
C SER A 358 -2.08 -12.50 -6.28
N HIS A 359 -2.18 -13.62 -5.59
CA HIS A 359 -1.80 -13.76 -4.18
C HIS A 359 -0.36 -14.27 -4.03
N GLY A 360 0.22 -14.04 -2.85
CA GLY A 360 1.48 -14.67 -2.42
C GLY A 360 2.73 -14.25 -3.19
N ILE A 361 2.72 -13.05 -3.80
CA ILE A 361 3.85 -12.54 -4.58
C ILE A 361 4.81 -11.79 -3.65
N THR A 362 6.10 -12.14 -3.69
CA THR A 362 7.15 -11.35 -3.03
C THR A 362 7.85 -10.44 -4.02
N MET A 363 7.79 -9.13 -3.77
CA MET A 363 8.50 -8.09 -4.50
C MET A 363 9.51 -7.40 -3.58
N ARG A 364 10.80 -7.68 -3.79
CA ARG A 364 11.87 -7.16 -2.92
C ARG A 364 13.08 -6.60 -3.63
N HIS A 365 13.75 -5.63 -3.02
CA HIS A 365 14.96 -5.01 -3.55
C HIS A 365 14.79 -4.41 -4.95
N ASN A 366 13.56 -4.09 -5.37
CA ASN A 366 13.30 -3.56 -6.70
C ASN A 366 13.46 -2.04 -6.73
N ILE A 367 13.74 -1.51 -7.93
CA ILE A 367 13.74 -0.08 -8.21
C ILE A 367 12.61 0.22 -9.19
N ALA A 368 11.83 1.25 -8.92
CA ALA A 368 10.96 1.91 -9.88
C ALA A 368 11.41 3.37 -10.04
N TYR A 369 11.89 3.73 -11.22
CA TYR A 369 12.40 5.07 -11.50
C TYR A 369 11.73 5.62 -12.76
N ASN A 370 11.26 6.88 -12.71
CA ASN A 370 10.64 7.52 -13.86
C ASN A 370 9.47 6.69 -14.43
N CYS A 371 8.58 6.26 -13.54
CA CYS A 371 7.38 5.49 -13.86
C CYS A 371 6.16 6.42 -13.73
N THR A 372 5.21 6.33 -14.66
CA THR A 372 3.98 7.12 -14.65
C THR A 372 2.90 6.41 -13.82
N ASP A 373 2.00 7.18 -13.21
CA ASP A 373 0.94 6.74 -12.31
C ASP A 373 1.51 6.14 -11.00
N ALA A 374 0.97 5.02 -10.54
CA ALA A 374 1.39 4.34 -9.32
C ALA A 374 2.29 3.14 -9.64
N PRO A 375 3.60 3.15 -9.28
CA PRO A 375 4.49 2.03 -9.54
C PRO A 375 4.06 0.72 -8.88
N PHE A 376 3.56 0.75 -7.66
CA PHE A 376 3.03 -0.43 -6.96
C PHE A 376 1.53 -0.23 -6.68
N TRP A 377 0.68 -1.03 -7.33
CA TRP A 377 -0.75 -0.77 -7.37
C TRP A 377 -1.57 -1.98 -7.83
N TRP A 378 -2.85 -2.03 -7.44
CA TRP A 378 -3.91 -2.78 -8.12
C TRP A 378 -5.28 -2.12 -7.85
N ASP A 379 -6.26 -2.44 -8.70
CA ASP A 379 -7.61 -1.88 -8.66
C ASP A 379 -8.31 -2.11 -7.31
N LEU A 380 -8.98 -1.08 -6.81
CA LEU A 380 -10.00 -1.25 -5.78
C LEU A 380 -11.34 -1.55 -6.45
N PRO A 381 -12.22 -2.36 -5.85
CA PRO A 381 -12.11 -3.01 -4.54
C PRO A 381 -11.48 -4.42 -4.58
N ASP A 382 -10.74 -4.75 -5.64
CA ASP A 382 -10.21 -6.09 -5.80
C ASP A 382 -9.18 -6.44 -4.71
N ALA A 383 -9.28 -7.66 -4.18
CA ALA A 383 -8.44 -8.12 -3.09
C ALA A 383 -7.25 -8.94 -3.60
N THR A 384 -6.06 -8.62 -3.09
CA THR A 384 -4.87 -9.44 -3.22
C THR A 384 -4.35 -9.77 -1.83
N HIS A 385 -4.07 -11.04 -1.56
CA HIS A 385 -3.62 -11.51 -0.25
C HIS A 385 -2.14 -11.87 -0.25
N ARG A 386 -1.51 -11.82 0.93
CA ARG A 386 -0.15 -12.32 1.15
C ARG A 386 0.92 -11.69 0.26
N THR A 387 0.69 -10.49 -0.25
CA THR A 387 1.70 -9.78 -1.05
C THR A 387 2.76 -9.18 -0.12
N VAL A 388 4.03 -9.28 -0.51
CA VAL A 388 5.14 -8.74 0.28
C VAL A 388 5.91 -7.73 -0.55
N TRP A 389 5.85 -6.47 -0.15
CA TRP A 389 6.64 -5.37 -0.71
C TRP A 389 7.69 -4.95 0.31
N THR A 390 8.93 -5.41 0.13
CA THR A 390 10.00 -5.14 1.10
C THR A 390 11.27 -4.59 0.46
N HIS A 391 11.87 -3.57 1.06
CA HIS A 391 13.14 -3.00 0.61
C HIS A 391 13.13 -2.54 -0.87
N ASN A 392 12.01 -1.99 -1.37
CA ASN A 392 11.94 -1.42 -2.71
C ASN A 392 12.20 0.09 -2.68
N LEU A 393 12.70 0.63 -3.80
CA LEU A 393 13.01 2.05 -3.99
C LEU A 393 12.18 2.62 -5.14
N VAL A 394 11.31 3.58 -4.84
CA VAL A 394 10.52 4.32 -5.83
C VAL A 394 11.04 5.75 -5.91
N VAL A 395 11.41 6.21 -7.10
CA VAL A 395 12.01 7.53 -7.30
C VAL A 395 11.40 8.27 -8.47
N ALA A 396 10.97 9.51 -8.21
CA ALA A 396 10.38 10.42 -9.17
C ALA A 396 9.27 9.77 -10.02
N PRO A 397 8.21 9.22 -9.38
CA PRO A 397 7.03 8.84 -10.13
C PRO A 397 6.42 10.07 -10.83
N LYS A 398 5.73 9.86 -11.95
CA LYS A 398 5.21 10.90 -12.84
C LYS A 398 3.71 10.75 -13.08
N TYR A 399 3.06 11.83 -13.47
CA TYR A 399 1.65 11.82 -13.88
C TYR A 399 1.47 12.61 -15.17
N VAL A 400 0.35 12.38 -15.85
CA VAL A 400 0.00 13.09 -17.08
C VAL A 400 -1.16 14.03 -16.78
N GLN A 401 -0.86 15.29 -16.50
CA GLN A 401 -1.88 16.30 -16.25
C GLN A 401 -2.87 16.36 -17.43
N GLY A 402 -4.17 16.27 -17.12
CA GLY A 402 -5.25 16.27 -18.12
C GLY A 402 -5.65 14.89 -18.64
N ALA A 403 -5.00 13.80 -18.22
CA ALA A 403 -5.45 12.43 -18.54
C ALA A 403 -6.79 12.11 -17.84
N LEU A 404 -7.67 11.38 -18.53
CA LEU A 404 -9.07 11.13 -18.13
C LEU A 404 -9.33 9.79 -17.48
N SER A 405 -8.51 8.77 -17.75
CA SER A 405 -8.88 7.40 -17.39
C SER A 405 -9.05 7.19 -15.89
N LEU A 406 -10.23 6.61 -15.59
CA LEU A 406 -10.85 6.16 -14.34
C LEU A 406 -10.28 4.78 -13.98
N ASP A 407 -9.91 4.46 -12.75
CA ASP A 407 -10.73 4.13 -11.56
C ASP A 407 -9.98 4.61 -10.30
N THR A 408 -10.73 4.86 -9.22
CA THR A 408 -10.35 5.52 -7.96
C THR A 408 -10.20 7.04 -8.05
N LYS A 409 -11.32 7.74 -7.88
CA LYS A 409 -11.42 9.15 -7.42
C LYS A 409 -10.38 10.16 -7.99
N GLY A 410 -10.17 10.16 -9.30
CA GLY A 410 -9.72 11.34 -10.07
C GLY A 410 -8.22 11.52 -10.36
N SER A 411 -7.35 10.51 -10.23
CA SER A 411 -5.93 10.78 -9.96
C SER A 411 -4.91 11.01 -11.09
N PRO A 412 -5.10 10.74 -12.41
CA PRO A 412 -4.07 11.14 -13.39
C PRO A 412 -3.95 12.66 -13.58
N THR A 413 -5.00 13.44 -13.26
CA THR A 413 -4.97 14.91 -13.39
C THR A 413 -4.27 15.61 -12.24
N PHE A 414 -4.16 14.96 -11.08
CA PHE A 414 -3.85 15.64 -9.82
C PHE A 414 -2.58 15.14 -9.13
N GLY A 415 -1.96 14.03 -9.54
CA GLY A 415 -0.63 13.65 -9.06
C GLY A 415 -0.24 12.19 -9.22
N THR A 416 0.74 11.77 -8.41
CA THR A 416 1.46 10.47 -8.52
C THR A 416 1.40 9.71 -7.22
N HIS A 417 1.48 8.38 -7.26
CA HIS A 417 1.61 7.58 -6.05
C HIS A 417 2.94 6.83 -6.06
N GLY A 418 3.46 6.45 -4.89
CA GLY A 418 4.54 5.47 -4.80
C GLY A 418 3.97 4.06 -4.68
N PHE A 419 3.26 3.83 -3.58
CA PHE A 419 2.56 2.60 -3.25
C PHE A 419 1.10 2.92 -2.93
N VAL A 420 0.18 2.31 -3.68
CA VAL A 420 -1.25 2.31 -3.35
C VAL A 420 -1.56 1.02 -2.61
N LEU A 421 -1.94 1.16 -1.33
CA LEU A 421 -2.07 0.06 -0.40
C LEU A 421 -3.52 -0.43 -0.35
N SER A 422 -3.91 -1.11 -1.43
CA SER A 422 -5.26 -1.58 -1.72
C SER A 422 -5.73 -2.75 -0.80
N MET A 423 -6.86 -3.38 -1.14
CA MET A 423 -7.53 -4.38 -0.30
C MET A 423 -6.81 -5.74 -0.21
N GLY A 424 -6.86 -6.36 0.96
CA GLY A 424 -6.57 -7.77 1.16
C GLY A 424 -5.84 -8.04 2.47
N ASP A 425 -5.99 -9.26 2.97
CA ASP A 425 -5.33 -9.73 4.18
C ASP A 425 -3.87 -10.18 3.97
N ASP A 426 -3.11 -10.21 5.07
CA ASP A 426 -1.72 -10.68 5.16
C ASP A 426 -0.73 -9.92 4.26
N ASN A 427 -1.10 -8.73 3.82
CA ASN A 427 -0.24 -7.90 2.99
C ASN A 427 0.80 -7.16 3.85
N ARG A 428 2.02 -7.04 3.30
CA ARG A 428 3.16 -6.44 3.98
C ARG A 428 3.84 -5.39 3.10
N CYS A 429 4.09 -4.24 3.68
CA CYS A 429 4.84 -3.13 3.07
C CYS A 429 5.87 -2.64 4.09
N ASP A 430 7.14 -3.04 3.94
CA ASP A 430 8.18 -2.74 4.93
C ASP A 430 9.52 -2.30 4.33
N SER A 431 10.18 -1.37 5.02
CA SER A 431 11.52 -0.91 4.65
C SER A 431 11.65 -0.38 3.21
N ASN A 432 10.54 0.10 2.62
CA ASN A 432 10.55 0.73 1.30
C ASN A 432 10.90 2.22 1.42
N VAL A 433 11.37 2.79 0.31
CA VAL A 433 11.66 4.22 0.20
C VAL A 433 10.93 4.80 -1.01
N VAL A 434 10.27 5.94 -0.80
CA VAL A 434 9.73 6.78 -1.87
C VAL A 434 10.38 8.16 -1.81
N ALA A 435 10.96 8.58 -2.93
CA ALA A 435 11.60 9.89 -3.08
C ALA A 435 11.03 10.67 -4.27
N GLY A 436 10.66 11.93 -4.07
CA GLY A 436 10.29 12.81 -5.19
C GLY A 436 8.88 12.59 -5.75
N GLN A 437 7.94 12.03 -4.97
CA GLN A 437 6.53 11.95 -5.34
C GLN A 437 5.92 13.35 -5.46
N GLN A 438 5.07 13.57 -6.45
CA GLN A 438 4.49 14.87 -6.79
C GLN A 438 2.97 14.82 -6.98
N GLY A 439 2.28 15.89 -6.58
CA GLY A 439 0.84 16.03 -6.75
C GLY A 439 0.11 16.78 -5.64
N LEU A 440 -1.22 16.86 -5.79
CA LEU A 440 -2.14 17.33 -4.76
C LEU A 440 -2.25 16.30 -3.63
N GLU A 441 -1.78 16.70 -2.46
CA GLU A 441 -1.75 15.93 -1.22
C GLU A 441 -3.10 15.35 -0.82
N THR A 442 -4.20 15.95 -1.27
CA THR A 442 -5.58 15.53 -0.98
C THR A 442 -6.01 14.26 -1.69
N VAL A 443 -5.30 13.87 -2.76
CA VAL A 443 -5.65 12.71 -3.60
C VAL A 443 -4.51 11.75 -3.86
N ASN A 444 -3.27 12.09 -3.50
CA ASN A 444 -2.11 11.24 -3.73
C ASN A 444 -1.02 11.40 -2.68
N ALA A 445 -0.16 10.38 -2.55
CA ALA A 445 0.96 10.35 -1.63
C ALA A 445 2.00 9.31 -2.01
N ALA A 446 3.17 9.37 -1.37
CA ALA A 446 4.17 8.32 -1.46
C ALA A 446 3.61 6.96 -1.01
N TYR A 447 2.88 6.91 0.11
CA TYR A 447 2.09 5.76 0.55
C TYR A 447 0.64 6.20 0.73
N ASP A 448 -0.29 5.54 0.04
CA ASP A 448 -1.67 5.98 -0.03
C ASP A 448 -2.64 4.85 0.33
N TRP A 449 -3.54 5.16 1.26
CA TRP A 449 -4.77 4.42 1.49
C TRP A 449 -5.95 5.29 1.08
N GLU A 450 -6.62 4.89 0.01
CA GLU A 450 -7.67 5.70 -0.61
C GLU A 450 -8.98 5.73 0.19
N GLU A 451 -9.82 6.71 -0.12
CA GLU A 451 -11.13 6.90 0.52
C GLU A 451 -12.14 5.84 0.07
N MET A 452 -12.15 4.71 0.77
CA MET A 452 -13.09 3.62 0.56
C MET A 452 -13.41 2.94 1.90
N PRO A 453 -14.60 2.34 2.06
CA PRO A 453 -14.91 1.47 3.19
C PRO A 453 -14.18 0.13 2.98
N ILE A 454 -12.93 0.05 3.45
CA ILE A 454 -12.04 -1.10 3.26
C ILE A 454 -11.63 -1.63 4.60
N GLU A 455 -11.89 -2.91 4.87
CA GLU A 455 -11.28 -3.61 6.00
C GLU A 455 -9.96 -4.27 5.60
N SER A 456 -8.89 -3.48 5.45
CA SER A 456 -7.56 -3.96 5.08
C SER A 456 -6.52 -3.29 5.98
N ALA A 457 -5.82 -4.09 6.77
CA ALA A 457 -4.68 -3.62 7.55
C ALA A 457 -3.42 -4.28 7.00
N TRP A 458 -2.42 -3.47 6.69
CA TRP A 458 -1.14 -3.93 6.19
C TRP A 458 -0.14 -4.00 7.34
N ILE A 459 0.78 -4.96 7.27
CA ILE A 459 2.00 -4.90 8.07
C ILE A 459 2.87 -3.79 7.49
N PHE A 460 2.86 -2.62 8.13
CA PHE A 460 3.56 -1.43 7.66
C PHE A 460 4.66 -0.99 8.62
N LYS A 461 5.93 -1.18 8.25
CA LYS A 461 7.06 -0.95 9.16
C LYS A 461 8.31 -0.39 8.50
N GLY A 462 8.90 0.64 9.09
CA GLY A 462 10.23 1.14 8.72
C GLY A 462 10.31 1.75 7.32
N ASN A 463 9.18 2.17 6.77
CA ASN A 463 9.12 2.81 5.45
C ASN A 463 9.57 4.28 5.53
N ILE A 464 10.12 4.78 4.43
CA ILE A 464 10.61 6.14 4.30
C ILE A 464 9.87 6.84 3.15
N ALA A 465 9.41 8.07 3.38
CA ALA A 465 8.99 8.98 2.32
C ALA A 465 9.75 10.30 2.45
N HIS A 466 10.36 10.80 1.38
CA HIS A 466 10.98 12.11 1.46
C HIS A 466 10.92 12.89 0.15
N ASN A 467 11.18 14.19 0.26
CA ASN A 467 11.19 15.10 -0.90
C ASN A 467 9.92 14.96 -1.74
N SER A 468 8.78 14.70 -1.10
CA SER A 468 7.51 14.40 -1.75
C SER A 468 6.47 15.48 -1.44
N ASP A 469 5.37 15.53 -2.18
CA ASP A 469 4.30 16.47 -1.85
C ASP A 469 3.45 15.94 -0.69
N CYS A 470 3.22 14.63 -0.61
CA CYS A 470 2.61 13.99 0.55
C CYS A 470 3.34 12.69 0.90
N GLY A 471 3.75 12.52 2.16
CA GLY A 471 4.43 11.31 2.63
C GLY A 471 3.45 10.14 2.77
N ILE A 472 2.50 10.27 3.70
CA ILE A 472 1.39 9.32 3.87
C ILE A 472 0.08 10.06 3.69
N ARG A 473 -0.80 9.49 2.88
CA ARG A 473 -2.22 9.80 2.89
C ARG A 473 -2.99 8.58 3.35
N SER A 474 -3.91 8.80 4.30
CA SER A 474 -4.87 7.79 4.71
C SER A 474 -6.24 8.41 4.71
N TRP A 475 -7.15 7.87 3.92
CA TRP A 475 -8.57 8.22 3.93
C TRP A 475 -9.49 6.99 4.02
N GLN A 476 -8.88 5.83 4.33
CA GLN A 476 -9.54 4.55 4.48
C GLN A 476 -10.52 4.58 5.66
N ASN A 477 -11.77 4.18 5.39
CA ASN A 477 -12.74 3.95 6.45
C ASN A 477 -12.65 2.47 6.87
N ASN A 478 -12.10 2.22 8.06
CA ASN A 478 -11.73 0.87 8.52
C ASN A 478 -12.00 0.68 10.01
N GLY A 479 -12.75 -0.35 10.37
CA GLY A 479 -12.99 -0.74 11.77
C GLY A 479 -11.78 -1.40 12.44
N LYS A 480 -10.90 -2.07 11.69
CA LYS A 480 -9.67 -2.70 12.18
C LYS A 480 -8.63 -1.62 12.51
N ASN A 481 -7.94 -1.75 13.64
CA ASN A 481 -6.86 -0.82 13.99
C ASN A 481 -5.65 -1.04 13.07
N HIS A 482 -5.31 -0.05 12.26
CA HIS A 482 -4.15 -0.07 11.39
C HIS A 482 -2.95 0.55 12.11
N VAL A 483 -1.92 -0.25 12.35
CA VAL A 483 -0.69 0.18 13.05
C VAL A 483 0.42 0.44 12.03
N LEU A 484 0.90 1.68 11.97
CA LEU A 484 2.04 2.08 11.14
C LEU A 484 3.25 2.32 12.04
N GLU A 485 4.28 1.51 11.85
CA GLU A 485 5.43 1.46 12.75
C GLU A 485 6.69 2.09 12.14
N GLN A 486 7.40 2.88 12.94
CA GLN A 486 8.78 3.33 12.65
C GLN A 486 8.93 4.07 11.30
N THR A 487 7.91 4.81 10.89
CA THR A 487 7.94 5.56 9.62
C THR A 487 8.83 6.79 9.71
N ILE A 488 9.68 6.99 8.72
CA ILE A 488 10.51 8.20 8.59
C ILE A 488 9.97 9.04 7.44
N ILE A 489 9.69 10.32 7.70
CA ILE A 489 9.23 11.25 6.68
C ILE A 489 10.01 12.54 6.80
N TYR A 490 10.61 13.01 5.70
CA TYR A 490 11.31 14.29 5.73
C TYR A 490 11.24 15.09 4.45
N ASN A 491 11.29 16.42 4.57
CA ASN A 491 11.24 17.35 3.44
C ASN A 491 10.02 17.10 2.51
N CYS A 492 8.92 16.60 3.08
CA CYS A 492 7.64 16.51 2.41
C CYS A 492 6.81 17.76 2.69
N ARG A 493 6.01 18.22 1.71
CA ARG A 493 5.11 19.37 1.92
C ARG A 493 4.09 19.06 3.01
N VAL A 494 3.41 17.91 2.91
CA VAL A 494 2.65 17.30 4.00
C VAL A 494 3.32 15.98 4.36
N GLY A 495 3.64 15.78 5.64
CA GLY A 495 4.26 14.54 6.10
C GLY A 495 3.22 13.42 6.17
N VAL A 496 2.18 13.65 6.97
CA VAL A 496 1.02 12.76 7.07
C VAL A 496 -0.24 13.59 6.89
N MET A 497 -1.09 13.17 5.97
CA MET A 497 -2.45 13.67 5.81
C MET A 497 -3.41 12.54 6.18
N HIS A 498 -3.90 12.56 7.41
CA HIS A 498 -4.79 11.54 7.92
C HIS A 498 -6.22 12.06 7.92
N GLY A 499 -7.14 11.36 7.28
CA GLY A 499 -8.57 11.61 7.36
C GLY A 499 -9.35 10.31 7.33
N ALA A 500 -10.65 10.41 7.61
CA ALA A 500 -11.68 9.38 7.45
C ALA A 500 -12.95 9.84 8.16
N TYR A 501 -14.07 9.21 7.83
CA TYR A 501 -15.32 9.34 8.58
C TYR A 501 -15.36 8.40 9.78
N VAL A 502 -14.79 7.20 9.64
CA VAL A 502 -14.62 6.22 10.73
C VAL A 502 -13.36 5.41 10.46
N ASN A 503 -12.34 5.55 11.31
CA ASN A 503 -11.19 4.66 11.27
C ASN A 503 -10.45 4.56 12.62
N ASN A 504 -9.70 3.48 12.77
CA ASN A 504 -8.82 3.22 13.91
C ASN A 504 -7.37 3.15 13.40
N TYR A 505 -6.54 4.13 13.76
CA TYR A 505 -5.13 4.18 13.34
C TYR A 505 -4.20 4.47 14.50
N THR A 506 -3.06 3.80 14.50
CA THR A 506 -1.97 4.02 15.44
C THR A 506 -0.68 4.26 14.67
N TYR A 507 -0.15 5.48 14.73
CA TYR A 507 1.19 5.81 14.27
C TYR A 507 2.15 5.64 15.44
N ASN A 508 3.03 4.64 15.37
CA ASN A 508 3.89 4.27 16.49
C ASN A 508 5.37 4.32 16.12
N GLY A 509 6.10 5.23 16.77
CA GLY A 509 7.52 5.43 16.51
C GLY A 509 7.80 6.07 15.15
N GLY A 510 9.05 6.49 14.95
CA GLY A 510 9.49 7.15 13.71
C GLY A 510 9.71 8.65 13.87
N TYR A 511 9.92 9.33 12.74
CA TYR A 511 10.40 10.71 12.71
C TYR A 511 9.78 11.47 11.53
N LEU A 512 9.12 12.60 11.80
CA LEU A 512 8.74 13.61 10.81
C LEU A 512 9.69 14.81 10.94
N TYR A 513 10.43 15.14 9.88
CA TYR A 513 11.40 16.24 9.88
C TYR A 513 11.14 17.21 8.73
N ASN A 514 10.99 18.51 9.02
CA ASN A 514 10.63 19.51 8.01
C ASN A 514 9.36 19.08 7.23
N SER A 515 8.36 18.58 7.95
CA SER A 515 7.07 18.12 7.42
C SER A 515 6.01 18.20 8.52
N VAL A 516 4.75 18.41 8.13
CA VAL A 516 3.61 18.51 9.05
C VAL A 516 2.84 17.19 9.16
N PHE A 517 2.36 16.85 10.36
CA PHE A 517 1.29 15.88 10.56
C PHE A 517 -0.04 16.64 10.62
N GLU A 518 -0.97 16.31 9.72
CA GLU A 518 -2.32 16.86 9.70
C GLU A 518 -3.36 15.76 9.96
N ASP A 519 -4.17 15.96 11.00
CA ASP A 519 -5.30 15.09 11.33
C ASP A 519 -6.64 15.75 10.97
N HIS A 520 -7.37 15.10 10.09
CA HIS A 520 -8.68 15.46 9.57
C HIS A 520 -9.73 14.39 9.92
N ALA A 521 -9.40 13.31 10.63
CA ALA A 521 -10.33 12.20 10.82
C ALA A 521 -11.39 12.49 11.88
N ALA A 522 -12.66 12.19 11.57
CA ALA A 522 -13.74 12.23 12.56
C ALA A 522 -13.54 11.26 13.74
N SER A 523 -12.60 10.30 13.62
CA SER A 523 -12.21 9.26 14.58
C SER A 523 -13.23 8.12 14.73
N GLY A 524 -12.72 6.89 14.87
CA GLY A 524 -13.49 5.70 15.26
C GLY A 524 -13.34 5.35 16.75
N ALA A 525 -13.76 4.14 17.13
CA ALA A 525 -13.81 3.69 18.53
C ALA A 525 -12.46 3.71 19.28
N ASN A 526 -11.32 3.61 18.58
CA ASN A 526 -9.98 3.71 19.16
C ASN A 526 -9.41 5.14 19.14
N GLY A 527 -10.01 6.04 18.35
CA GLY A 527 -9.42 7.33 17.98
C GLY A 527 -8.18 7.20 17.10
N VAL A 528 -7.70 8.34 16.58
CA VAL A 528 -6.36 8.41 15.96
C VAL A 528 -5.33 8.54 17.08
N ARG A 529 -4.32 7.67 17.05
CA ARG A 529 -3.25 7.61 18.06
C ARG A 529 -1.90 7.89 17.41
N ILE A 530 -1.14 8.81 17.98
CA ILE A 530 0.22 9.13 17.59
C ILE A 530 1.09 8.93 18.83
N GLU A 531 1.91 7.89 18.79
CA GLU A 531 2.66 7.40 19.95
C GLU A 531 4.15 7.29 19.62
N ASN A 532 5.01 7.67 20.56
CA ASN A 532 6.46 7.49 20.48
C ASN A 532 7.15 8.16 19.26
N MET A 533 6.50 9.14 18.61
CA MET A 533 7.03 9.80 17.42
C MET A 533 7.83 11.06 17.75
N ILE A 534 8.78 11.40 16.87
CA ILE A 534 9.42 12.71 16.86
C ILE A 534 8.81 13.54 15.72
N LEU A 535 8.20 14.68 16.04
CA LEU A 535 7.67 15.66 15.10
C LEU A 535 8.52 16.93 15.19
N ASP A 536 9.37 17.13 14.17
CA ASP A 536 10.36 18.20 14.12
C ASP A 536 10.09 19.12 12.93
N GLY A 537 9.65 20.35 13.21
CA GLY A 537 9.36 21.32 12.17
C GLY A 537 10.60 21.92 11.50
N ASP A 538 11.82 21.64 11.99
CA ASP A 538 13.09 22.18 11.49
C ASP A 538 13.13 23.72 11.35
N SER A 539 12.33 24.42 12.14
CA SER A 539 12.10 25.87 12.01
C SER A 539 11.62 26.31 10.61
N GLN A 540 10.96 25.42 9.88
CA GLN A 540 10.38 25.64 8.56
C GLN A 540 8.84 25.49 8.61
N ILE A 541 8.36 24.56 9.44
CA ILE A 541 6.94 24.25 9.58
C ILE A 541 6.30 25.14 10.66
N PRO A 542 5.12 25.76 10.44
CA PRO A 542 4.45 26.56 11.45
C PRO A 542 4.12 25.80 12.73
N TYR A 543 3.53 24.62 12.57
CA TYR A 543 3.15 23.70 13.64
C TYR A 543 3.43 22.28 13.16
N PRO A 544 4.38 21.55 13.76
CA PRO A 544 4.70 20.17 13.37
C PRO A 544 3.50 19.22 13.45
N PHE A 545 2.55 19.49 14.36
CA PHE A 545 1.27 18.78 14.43
C PHE A 545 0.10 19.77 14.33
N THR A 546 -0.86 19.44 13.45
CA THR A 546 -2.11 20.20 13.28
C THR A 546 -3.31 19.25 13.31
N MET A 547 -4.26 19.51 14.21
CA MET A 547 -5.56 18.85 14.22
C MET A 547 -6.57 19.78 13.53
N VAL A 548 -7.11 19.37 12.39
CA VAL A 548 -7.89 20.22 11.48
C VAL A 548 -9.40 19.97 11.60
N GLU A 549 -9.82 18.71 11.50
CA GLU A 549 -11.26 18.34 11.49
C GLU A 549 -11.65 17.25 12.49
N GLY A 550 -10.72 16.57 13.15
CA GLY A 550 -11.00 15.49 14.10
C GLY A 550 -10.92 15.91 15.57
N PRO A 551 -11.50 15.14 16.51
CA PRO A 551 -12.52 14.10 16.32
C PRO A 551 -13.95 14.69 16.20
N ALA A 552 -14.96 13.86 15.94
CA ALA A 552 -16.37 14.24 16.02
C ALA A 552 -16.83 14.38 17.49
N LYS A 553 -17.88 15.18 17.73
CA LYS A 553 -18.37 15.44 19.10
C LYS A 553 -18.89 14.14 19.73
N GLY A 554 -18.34 13.79 20.89
CA GLY A 554 -18.72 12.58 21.63
C GLY A 554 -17.82 11.37 21.35
N GLU A 555 -17.01 11.45 20.29
CA GLU A 555 -15.99 10.43 20.00
C GLU A 555 -14.77 10.57 20.92
N ARG A 556 -13.91 9.55 20.89
CA ARG A 556 -12.67 9.56 21.65
C ARG A 556 -11.75 10.69 21.20
N PRO A 557 -11.03 11.33 22.13
CA PRO A 557 -9.99 12.29 21.79
C PRO A 557 -8.91 11.68 20.90
N VAL A 558 -8.37 12.50 19.99
CA VAL A 558 -7.09 12.19 19.35
C VAL A 558 -6.02 12.16 20.44
N LEU A 559 -5.13 11.18 20.39
CA LEU A 559 -4.09 11.00 21.40
C LEU A 559 -2.69 11.25 20.83
N LEU A 560 -1.98 12.19 21.44
CA LEU A 560 -0.52 12.31 21.34
C LEU A 560 0.10 11.74 22.61
N ARG A 561 0.95 10.72 22.50
CA ARG A 561 1.59 10.10 23.67
C ARG A 561 3.07 9.86 23.49
N ASN A 562 3.86 10.24 24.49
CA ASN A 562 5.32 10.03 24.49
C ASN A 562 6.01 10.57 23.22
N CYS A 563 5.43 11.62 22.62
CA CYS A 563 5.98 12.24 21.42
C CYS A 563 6.94 13.37 21.80
N THR A 564 7.94 13.62 20.96
CA THR A 564 8.72 14.86 21.00
C THR A 564 8.21 15.78 19.89
N ILE A 565 7.73 16.98 20.23
CA ILE A 565 7.20 17.93 19.25
C ILE A 565 7.95 19.25 19.38
N LYS A 566 8.72 19.61 18.34
CA LYS A 566 9.66 20.75 18.39
C LYS A 566 9.85 21.40 17.02
N GLY A 567 10.57 22.52 16.99
CA GLY A 567 11.01 23.14 15.73
C GLY A 567 9.90 23.82 14.94
N GLY A 568 8.74 24.10 15.54
CA GLY A 568 7.70 24.87 14.88
C GLY A 568 7.98 26.37 14.90
N THR A 569 7.77 27.07 13.78
CA THR A 569 8.00 28.53 13.68
C THR A 569 6.93 29.36 14.38
N LYS A 570 5.71 28.82 14.52
CA LYS A 570 4.64 29.44 15.28
C LYS A 570 4.44 28.74 16.61
N GLY A 571 4.38 27.42 16.66
CA GLY A 571 4.24 26.67 17.91
C GLY A 571 4.41 25.17 17.68
N ALA A 572 4.14 24.37 18.71
CA ALA A 572 4.30 22.91 18.60
C ALA A 572 3.05 22.22 18.06
N ILE A 573 1.88 22.63 18.56
CA ILE A 573 0.58 22.03 18.21
C ILE A 573 -0.38 23.15 17.84
N LEU A 574 -1.06 23.00 16.70
CA LEU A 574 -2.24 23.78 16.38
C LEU A 574 -3.47 22.86 16.42
N ASN A 575 -4.44 23.23 17.23
CA ASN A 575 -5.79 22.74 17.07
C ASN A 575 -6.58 23.76 16.23
N GLY A 576 -6.75 23.44 14.94
CA GLY A 576 -7.09 24.34 13.84
C GLY A 576 -8.57 24.42 13.47
N SER A 577 -9.44 23.62 14.09
CA SER A 577 -10.80 23.42 13.57
C SER A 577 -11.73 24.62 13.76
N SER A 578 -12.41 25.02 12.68
CA SER A 578 -13.53 25.96 12.73
C SER A 578 -14.85 25.21 12.91
N ASN A 579 -15.65 25.58 13.92
CA ASN A 579 -17.04 25.15 14.10
C ASN A 579 -17.31 23.68 14.54
N ALA A 580 -16.30 22.90 14.92
CA ALA A 580 -16.51 21.57 15.49
C ALA A 580 -15.83 21.41 16.85
N VAL A 581 -16.51 20.77 17.82
CA VAL A 581 -15.98 20.56 19.18
C VAL A 581 -14.92 19.48 19.13
N LYS A 582 -13.67 19.86 19.43
CA LYS A 582 -12.52 18.94 19.39
C LYS A 582 -12.05 18.56 20.79
N SER A 583 -11.51 17.35 20.88
CA SER A 583 -10.85 16.84 22.07
C SER A 583 -9.50 16.25 21.67
N LEU A 584 -8.45 16.73 22.33
CA LEU A 584 -7.08 16.26 22.16
C LEU A 584 -6.49 15.93 23.52
N ASP A 585 -5.89 14.75 23.62
CA ASP A 585 -5.12 14.34 24.78
C ASP A 585 -3.63 14.36 24.44
N VAL A 586 -2.86 15.07 25.26
CA VAL A 586 -1.40 15.13 25.16
C VAL A 586 -0.82 14.53 26.43
N VAL A 587 -0.25 13.34 26.33
CA VAL A 587 0.18 12.55 27.49
C VAL A 587 1.68 12.25 27.40
N GLN A 588 2.44 12.68 28.39
CA GLN A 588 3.89 12.43 28.50
C GLN A 588 4.71 12.90 27.28
N CYS A 589 4.24 13.89 26.53
CA CYS A 589 4.99 14.44 25.40
C CYS A 589 6.02 15.51 25.83
N ASP A 590 7.20 15.53 25.19
CA ASP A 590 8.15 16.64 25.24
C ASP A 590 7.73 17.71 24.22
N ILE A 591 7.01 18.73 24.67
CA ILE A 591 6.49 19.81 23.85
C ILE A 591 7.42 21.02 23.94
N ARG A 592 8.13 21.34 22.84
CA ARG A 592 9.04 22.49 22.72
C ARG A 592 8.41 23.55 21.83
N GLY A 593 7.55 24.35 22.43
CA GLY A 593 6.71 25.35 21.77
C GLY A 593 5.38 25.47 22.52
N HIS A 594 4.48 26.32 22.04
CA HIS A 594 3.15 26.44 22.65
C HIS A 594 2.10 25.58 21.92
N ILE A 595 1.02 25.26 22.63
CA ILE A 595 -0.18 24.61 22.10
C ILE A 595 -1.21 25.72 21.83
N THR A 596 -1.66 25.81 20.59
CA THR A 596 -2.57 26.87 20.13
C THR A 596 -3.95 26.32 19.83
N LEU A 597 -4.99 26.96 20.36
CA LEU A 597 -6.36 26.83 19.86
C LEU A 597 -6.58 27.85 18.75
N ALA A 598 -7.24 27.45 17.66
CA ALA A 598 -7.61 28.37 16.60
C ALA A 598 -8.47 29.52 17.15
N PRO A 599 -8.36 30.75 16.62
CA PRO A 599 -9.17 31.89 17.09
C PRO A 599 -10.69 31.61 17.07
N ASN A 600 -11.13 30.82 16.09
CA ASN A 600 -12.51 30.40 15.87
C ASN A 600 -12.88 29.04 16.49
N ALA A 601 -12.04 28.47 17.37
CA ALA A 601 -12.32 27.24 18.10
C ALA A 601 -13.70 27.23 18.80
N GLY A 602 -14.30 26.07 19.03
CA GLY A 602 -15.57 25.94 19.76
C GLY A 602 -15.44 26.37 21.22
N LYS A 603 -16.56 26.75 21.86
CA LYS A 603 -16.58 27.02 23.33
C LYS A 603 -16.37 25.76 24.17
N GLU A 604 -16.76 24.60 23.64
CA GLU A 604 -16.66 23.29 24.30
C GLU A 604 -15.33 22.59 23.99
N GLU A 605 -14.42 23.24 23.26
CA GLU A 605 -13.17 22.64 22.81
C GLU A 605 -12.16 22.54 23.94
N VAL A 606 -11.56 21.35 24.09
CA VAL A 606 -10.69 21.04 25.22
C VAL A 606 -9.45 20.28 24.76
N ILE A 607 -8.29 20.75 25.20
CA ILE A 607 -7.04 19.98 25.13
C ILE A 607 -6.67 19.60 26.55
N ARG A 608 -6.54 18.32 26.84
CA ARG A 608 -6.05 17.83 28.13
C ARG A 608 -4.58 17.49 28.00
N VAL A 609 -3.76 17.98 28.93
CA VAL A 609 -2.33 17.74 28.93
C VAL A 609 -1.93 17.12 30.26
N GLN A 610 -1.33 15.94 30.19
CA GLN A 610 -0.68 15.29 31.32
C GLN A 610 0.83 15.22 31.05
N PRO A 611 1.61 16.15 31.60
CA PRO A 611 3.06 16.16 31.39
C PRO A 611 3.74 14.99 32.11
N VAL A 612 4.99 14.69 31.74
CA VAL A 612 5.83 13.70 32.43
C VAL A 612 6.06 14.09 33.90
N LYS A 613 6.16 15.40 34.18
CA LYS A 613 6.32 15.96 35.52
C LYS A 613 5.42 17.19 35.67
N GLY A 614 4.83 17.35 36.86
CA GLY A 614 3.93 18.45 37.20
C GLY A 614 2.45 18.07 37.13
N ALA A 615 1.59 19.02 37.44
CA ALA A 615 0.14 18.81 37.43
C ALA A 615 -0.39 18.71 35.99
N ALA A 616 -1.39 17.84 35.79
CA ALA A 616 -2.17 17.84 34.57
C ALA A 616 -2.95 19.16 34.45
N TYR A 617 -3.29 19.55 33.22
CA TYR A 617 -4.04 20.78 32.98
C TYR A 617 -4.88 20.67 31.71
N THR A 618 -5.89 21.52 31.61
CA THR A 618 -6.72 21.68 30.41
C THR A 618 -6.49 23.03 29.78
N ILE A 619 -6.48 23.09 28.44
CA ILE A 619 -6.52 24.32 27.67
C ILE A 619 -7.89 24.40 27.00
N THR A 620 -8.58 25.52 27.23
CA THR A 620 -9.84 25.87 26.57
C THR A 620 -9.76 27.32 26.08
N LYS A 621 -10.82 27.83 25.45
CA LYS A 621 -10.90 29.25 25.09
C LYS A 621 -10.80 30.22 26.26
N SER A 622 -11.17 29.81 27.48
CA SER A 622 -11.04 30.65 28.68
C SER A 622 -9.62 30.63 29.27
N GLY A 623 -8.71 29.84 28.70
CA GLY A 623 -7.32 29.74 29.13
C GLY A 623 -6.96 28.36 29.68
N LYS A 624 -5.78 28.32 30.32
CA LYS A 624 -5.23 27.13 30.97
C LYS A 624 -5.77 27.00 32.40
N LYS A 625 -6.17 25.78 32.79
CA LYS A 625 -6.59 25.45 34.15
C LYS A 625 -5.94 24.15 34.61
N GLU A 626 -5.32 24.15 35.80
CA GLU A 626 -4.79 22.93 36.41
C GLU A 626 -5.91 21.96 36.79
N GLY A 627 -5.61 20.67 36.74
CA GLY A 627 -6.54 19.59 37.03
C GLY A 627 -5.81 18.37 37.60
N THR A 628 -6.57 17.30 37.80
CA THR A 628 -6.04 16.01 38.25
C THR A 628 -5.48 15.23 37.07
N ALA A 629 -4.57 14.29 37.34
CA ALA A 629 -4.15 13.30 36.35
C ALA A 629 -5.38 12.59 35.75
N PHE A 630 -5.34 12.34 34.43
CA PHE A 630 -6.43 11.73 33.68
C PHE A 630 -5.97 10.54 32.82
N ALA A 631 -4.67 10.28 32.77
CA ALA A 631 -4.06 9.20 32.04
C ALA A 631 -3.03 8.46 32.91
N PRO A 632 -2.72 7.20 32.61
CA PRO A 632 -1.71 6.44 33.35
C PRO A 632 -0.29 6.88 32.97
N LEU A 633 0.65 6.71 33.90
CA LEU A 633 2.09 6.93 33.66
C LEU A 633 2.83 5.67 33.22
N ILE A 634 2.31 4.49 33.58
CA ILE A 634 2.85 3.19 33.19
C ILE A 634 2.20 2.76 31.89
N LEU A 635 3.03 2.40 30.91
CA LEU A 635 2.60 1.89 29.61
C LEU A 635 3.36 0.60 29.34
N GLY A 636 2.63 -0.43 28.95
CA GLY A 636 3.24 -1.64 28.44
C GLY A 636 3.82 -1.46 27.03
N SER A 637 4.50 -2.50 26.58
CA SER A 637 5.09 -2.65 25.25
C SER A 637 4.37 -3.70 24.42
N GLY A 638 3.13 -4.01 24.80
CA GLY A 638 2.28 -4.99 24.14
C GLY A 638 2.08 -4.68 22.66
N ALA A 639 1.95 -5.76 21.87
CA ALA A 639 1.73 -5.69 20.43
C ALA A 639 0.33 -6.18 20.02
N GLY A 640 -0.48 -6.66 20.96
CA GLY A 640 -1.77 -7.32 20.71
C GLY A 640 -1.85 -8.71 21.34
N LEU A 641 -2.98 -9.40 21.17
CA LEU A 641 -3.16 -10.80 21.59
C LEU A 641 -2.99 -11.75 20.41
N LYS A 642 -2.57 -12.99 20.68
CA LYS A 642 -2.54 -14.04 19.66
C LYS A 642 -3.95 -14.57 19.43
N GLY A 643 -4.54 -14.26 18.28
CA GLY A 643 -5.82 -14.80 17.82
C GLY A 643 -5.61 -16.07 16.98
N ALA A 644 -6.22 -17.18 17.40
CA ALA A 644 -6.35 -18.40 16.61
C ALA A 644 -7.77 -18.46 16.02
N TYR A 645 -7.86 -18.48 14.69
CA TYR A 645 -9.10 -18.36 13.91
C TYR A 645 -9.50 -19.69 13.30
N TYR A 646 -10.75 -20.08 13.48
CA TYR A 646 -11.27 -21.37 13.06
C TYR A 646 -12.51 -21.21 12.17
N ASN A 647 -12.61 -22.04 11.13
CA ASN A 647 -13.91 -22.28 10.49
C ASN A 647 -14.76 -23.13 11.45
N GLY A 648 -16.05 -22.79 11.56
CA GLY A 648 -16.96 -23.43 12.50
C GLY A 648 -16.95 -22.79 13.90
N THR A 649 -17.99 -23.07 14.66
CA THR A 649 -18.30 -22.42 15.95
C THR A 649 -17.66 -23.07 17.17
N ASP A 650 -16.98 -24.21 16.99
CA ASP A 650 -16.45 -25.03 18.08
C ASP A 650 -15.00 -25.46 17.80
N TRP A 651 -14.18 -24.49 17.37
CA TRP A 651 -12.75 -24.66 17.09
C TRP A 651 -12.40 -25.79 16.13
N ASN A 652 -13.27 -26.01 15.13
CA ASN A 652 -13.25 -27.20 14.29
C ASN A 652 -11.98 -27.24 13.41
N ASP A 653 -11.77 -26.20 12.61
CA ASP A 653 -10.69 -26.17 11.62
C ASP A 653 -9.87 -24.87 11.76
N LEU A 654 -8.68 -24.94 12.35
CA LEU A 654 -7.76 -23.80 12.44
C LEU A 654 -7.31 -23.38 11.05
N VAL A 655 -7.53 -22.11 10.69
CA VAL A 655 -7.15 -21.58 9.37
C VAL A 655 -6.15 -20.42 9.43
N GLU A 656 -6.12 -19.69 10.54
CA GLU A 656 -5.21 -18.53 10.70
C GLU A 656 -4.79 -18.35 12.16
N ALA A 657 -3.57 -17.87 12.36
CA ALA A 657 -3.07 -17.48 13.68
C ALA A 657 -2.22 -16.22 13.56
N ARG A 658 -2.71 -15.11 14.11
CA ARG A 658 -2.06 -13.80 14.02
C ARG A 658 -2.06 -13.07 15.35
N ILE A 659 -1.27 -11.99 15.43
CA ILE A 659 -1.35 -11.03 16.52
C ILE A 659 -2.36 -9.95 16.13
N ASP A 660 -3.42 -9.80 16.92
CA ASP A 660 -4.41 -8.75 16.74
C ASP A 660 -4.10 -7.60 17.70
N PRO A 661 -3.69 -6.42 17.18
CA PRO A 661 -3.28 -5.28 18.00
C PRO A 661 -4.35 -4.80 18.98
N LEU A 662 -5.61 -4.96 18.60
CA LEU A 662 -6.74 -4.46 19.34
C LEU A 662 -7.92 -5.41 19.16
N ILE A 663 -8.59 -5.77 20.26
CA ILE A 663 -9.86 -6.50 20.18
C ILE A 663 -10.99 -5.48 19.99
N SER A 664 -11.14 -5.06 18.73
CA SER A 664 -12.16 -4.10 18.29
C SER A 664 -12.53 -4.44 16.86
N PHE A 665 -13.57 -5.25 16.73
CA PHE A 665 -14.08 -5.77 15.48
C PHE A 665 -15.54 -5.34 15.35
N PRO A 666 -15.77 -4.09 14.88
CA PRO A 666 -17.09 -3.47 14.87
C PRO A 666 -18.04 -4.11 13.87
N GLU A 667 -17.53 -4.53 12.71
CA GLU A 667 -18.34 -5.02 11.60
C GLU A 667 -17.56 -6.07 10.77
N TRP A 668 -17.43 -7.29 11.28
CA TRP A 668 -17.14 -8.44 10.42
C TRP A 668 -18.40 -8.89 9.67
N ARG A 669 -19.19 -7.93 9.17
CA ARG A 669 -20.44 -8.19 8.46
C ARG A 669 -20.12 -8.58 7.02
N LEU A 670 -21.11 -9.21 6.38
CA LEU A 670 -21.08 -9.68 5.00
C LEU A 670 -20.43 -8.67 4.03
N PRO A 671 -19.75 -9.16 2.97
CA PRO A 671 -19.30 -8.32 1.86
C PRO A 671 -20.47 -7.49 1.35
N MET A 672 -20.37 -6.15 1.40
CA MET A 672 -21.24 -5.35 0.53
C MET A 672 -21.04 -5.90 -0.90
N PRO A 673 -22.07 -6.02 -1.74
CA PRO A 673 -21.90 -6.56 -3.09
C PRO A 673 -20.75 -5.85 -3.82
N GLY A 674 -19.63 -6.56 -4.03
CA GLY A 674 -18.41 -6.01 -4.63
C GLY A 674 -17.33 -5.49 -3.67
N LEU A 675 -17.46 -5.60 -2.35
CA LEU A 675 -16.39 -5.31 -1.38
C LEU A 675 -16.04 -6.58 -0.62
N ALA A 676 -14.80 -7.05 -0.72
CA ALA A 676 -14.31 -8.19 0.07
C ALA A 676 -14.11 -7.78 1.54
N THR A 677 -15.19 -7.69 2.32
CA THR A 677 -15.13 -7.47 3.78
C THR A 677 -15.39 -8.79 4.51
N GLY A 678 -14.58 -9.07 5.53
CA GLY A 678 -14.65 -10.28 6.32
C GLY A 678 -13.56 -10.37 7.39
N VAL A 679 -13.70 -11.35 8.29
CA VAL A 679 -12.76 -11.61 9.41
C VAL A 679 -11.33 -11.78 8.90
N HIS A 680 -11.22 -12.63 7.88
CA HIS A 680 -9.99 -13.02 7.17
C HIS A 680 -10.39 -13.83 5.92
N TYR A 681 -9.65 -13.72 4.81
CA TYR A 681 -9.96 -14.42 3.55
C TYR A 681 -10.01 -15.96 3.67
N LYS A 682 -9.36 -16.54 4.69
CA LYS A 682 -9.41 -18.00 4.94
C LYS A 682 -10.66 -18.46 5.69
N ILE A 683 -11.45 -17.53 6.24
CA ILE A 683 -12.75 -17.82 6.86
C ILE A 683 -13.80 -17.84 5.75
N LYS A 684 -14.39 -19.02 5.51
CA LYS A 684 -15.19 -19.29 4.30
C LYS A 684 -16.70 -19.13 4.49
N ASP A 685 -17.14 -18.94 5.72
CA ASP A 685 -18.55 -18.85 6.11
C ASP A 685 -18.72 -17.85 7.27
N THR A 686 -19.96 -17.44 7.49
CA THR A 686 -20.44 -16.69 8.65
C THR A 686 -20.25 -17.44 9.98
N ARG A 687 -20.09 -18.76 9.94
CA ARG A 687 -19.80 -19.60 11.10
C ARG A 687 -18.30 -19.75 11.34
N TYR A 688 -17.81 -19.08 12.37
CA TYR A 688 -16.41 -19.13 12.78
C TYR A 688 -16.26 -18.97 14.29
N SER A 689 -15.08 -19.32 14.79
CA SER A 689 -14.71 -19.13 16.19
C SER A 689 -13.27 -18.65 16.28
N ILE A 690 -12.98 -17.91 17.35
CA ILE A 690 -11.69 -17.30 17.57
C ILE A 690 -11.32 -17.48 19.03
N ARG A 691 -10.06 -17.85 19.27
CA ARG A 691 -9.48 -17.90 20.61
C ARG A 691 -8.30 -16.93 20.66
N PHE A 692 -8.47 -15.85 21.41
CA PHE A 692 -7.38 -14.92 21.74
C PHE A 692 -6.72 -15.37 23.04
N THR A 693 -5.39 -15.46 23.02
CA THR A 693 -4.57 -15.80 24.19
C THR A 693 -3.39 -14.86 24.32
N GLY A 694 -2.95 -14.65 25.56
CA GLY A 694 -1.76 -13.87 25.85
C GLY A 694 -1.77 -13.36 27.28
N PHE A 695 -1.26 -12.15 27.47
CA PHE A 695 -1.26 -11.45 28.75
C PHE A 695 -1.86 -10.05 28.63
N ILE A 696 -2.46 -9.60 29.72
CA ILE A 696 -2.88 -8.23 29.94
C ILE A 696 -2.06 -7.58 31.04
N GLU A 697 -1.66 -6.32 30.86
CA GLU A 697 -0.89 -5.54 31.83
C GLU A 697 -1.71 -4.32 32.33
N PRO A 698 -2.21 -4.36 33.58
CA PRO A 698 -2.95 -3.26 34.18
C PRO A 698 -2.09 -2.01 34.37
N GLN A 699 -2.73 -0.85 34.26
CA GLN A 699 -2.10 0.45 34.42
C GLN A 699 -2.11 0.97 35.86
N TYR A 700 -3.02 0.45 36.68
CA TYR A 700 -3.22 0.82 38.06
C TYR A 700 -3.30 -0.44 38.94
N THR A 701 -2.95 -0.31 40.21
CA THR A 701 -3.19 -1.37 41.21
C THR A 701 -4.57 -1.14 41.80
N GLU A 702 -5.58 -1.71 41.17
CA GLU A 702 -6.99 -1.45 41.43
C GLU A 702 -7.86 -2.68 41.13
N GLU A 703 -9.13 -2.60 41.48
CA GLU A 703 -10.17 -3.51 41.03
C GLU A 703 -10.55 -3.17 39.58
N TYR A 704 -10.30 -4.09 38.65
CA TYR A 704 -10.66 -3.94 37.24
C TYR A 704 -11.98 -4.64 36.91
N ILE A 705 -12.78 -3.98 36.08
CA ILE A 705 -13.99 -4.54 35.49
C ILE A 705 -13.77 -4.63 33.99
N PHE A 706 -13.96 -5.82 33.43
CA PHE A 706 -13.93 -6.06 31.99
C PHE A 706 -15.33 -6.06 31.42
N SER A 707 -15.49 -5.56 30.20
CA SER A 707 -16.73 -5.71 29.46
C SER A 707 -16.48 -6.09 28.02
N THR A 708 -17.35 -6.93 27.47
CA THR A 708 -17.35 -7.30 26.06
C THR A 708 -18.66 -6.86 25.43
N GLU A 709 -18.59 -6.24 24.26
CA GLU A 709 -19.76 -6.08 23.39
C GLU A 709 -19.64 -7.10 22.26
N VAL A 710 -20.64 -7.97 22.16
CA VAL A 710 -20.57 -9.17 21.32
C VAL A 710 -21.89 -9.50 20.64
N ALA A 711 -21.83 -9.97 19.39
CA ALA A 711 -22.89 -10.72 18.73
C ALA A 711 -22.41 -12.14 18.46
N GLY A 712 -23.12 -13.14 19.00
CA GLY A 712 -22.64 -14.52 19.14
C GLY A 712 -22.23 -14.84 20.57
N GLY A 713 -21.42 -15.88 20.78
CA GLY A 713 -21.04 -16.32 22.13
C GLY A 713 -19.64 -15.86 22.53
N VAL A 714 -19.44 -15.62 23.84
CA VAL A 714 -18.16 -15.17 24.40
C VAL A 714 -17.83 -15.83 25.73
N ARG A 715 -16.53 -16.07 25.96
CA ARG A 715 -15.99 -16.36 27.29
C ARG A 715 -14.70 -15.57 27.53
N LEU A 716 -14.55 -15.03 28.74
CA LEU A 716 -13.35 -14.28 29.14
C LEU A 716 -12.76 -14.86 30.42
N TRP A 717 -11.47 -15.18 30.39
CA TRP A 717 -10.66 -15.50 31.55
C TRP A 717 -9.58 -14.44 31.73
N VAL A 718 -9.35 -14.04 32.98
CA VAL A 718 -8.18 -13.26 33.38
C VAL A 718 -7.59 -13.93 34.62
N ASN A 719 -6.28 -14.17 34.62
CA ASN A 719 -5.57 -14.89 35.67
C ASN A 719 -6.23 -16.24 35.99
N ASP A 720 -6.51 -17.02 34.94
CA ASP A 720 -7.19 -18.33 34.96
C ASP A 720 -8.60 -18.34 35.59
N THR A 721 -9.14 -17.18 35.94
CA THR A 721 -10.48 -17.03 36.52
C THR A 721 -11.48 -16.72 35.41
N LEU A 722 -12.54 -17.55 35.27
CA LEU A 722 -13.62 -17.33 34.31
C LEU A 722 -14.50 -16.15 34.78
N LEU A 723 -14.37 -15.01 34.10
CA LEU A 723 -15.04 -13.76 34.47
C LEU A 723 -16.35 -13.53 33.70
N ILE A 724 -16.43 -13.99 32.45
CA ILE A 724 -17.64 -13.92 31.61
C ILE A 724 -17.82 -15.29 30.98
N ASP A 725 -19.01 -15.91 31.17
CA ASP A 725 -19.39 -17.17 30.54
C ASP A 725 -20.74 -17.04 29.84
N ARG A 726 -20.71 -16.73 28.55
CA ARG A 726 -21.88 -16.53 27.70
C ARG A 726 -21.70 -17.26 26.38
N TRP A 727 -21.46 -18.57 26.47
CA TRP A 727 -21.24 -19.44 25.31
C TRP A 727 -22.56 -19.93 24.68
N ARG A 728 -23.38 -18.98 24.25
CA ARG A 728 -24.63 -19.23 23.53
C ARG A 728 -24.86 -18.11 22.52
N ASP A 729 -25.61 -18.39 21.47
CA ASP A 729 -25.90 -17.40 20.45
C ASP A 729 -26.81 -16.28 20.99
N GLU A 730 -26.37 -15.03 20.86
CA GLU A 730 -27.10 -13.84 21.32
C GLU A 730 -26.99 -12.71 20.28
N TYR A 731 -28.01 -11.86 20.21
CA TYR A 731 -27.91 -10.57 19.52
C TYR A 731 -26.90 -9.67 20.21
N THR A 732 -26.42 -8.63 19.49
CA THR A 732 -25.46 -7.66 20.02
C THR A 732 -25.85 -7.19 21.41
N THR A 733 -25.02 -7.53 22.39
CA THR A 733 -25.24 -7.23 23.80
C THR A 733 -23.93 -6.97 24.51
N THR A 734 -23.99 -6.31 25.66
CA THR A 734 -22.83 -6.08 26.52
C THR A 734 -22.85 -7.03 27.70
N HIS A 735 -21.71 -7.67 27.97
CA HIS A 735 -21.48 -8.42 29.19
C HIS A 735 -20.39 -7.75 30.01
N THR A 736 -20.59 -7.70 31.32
CA THR A 736 -19.66 -7.08 32.27
C THR A 736 -19.25 -8.12 33.30
N SER A 737 -17.95 -8.21 33.59
CA SER A 737 -17.42 -9.13 34.59
C SER A 737 -17.70 -8.65 36.02
N PRO A 738 -17.59 -9.54 37.02
CA PRO A 738 -17.22 -9.13 38.36
C PRO A 738 -15.88 -8.38 38.36
N ALA A 739 -15.63 -7.61 39.41
CA ALA A 739 -14.35 -6.95 39.60
C ALA A 739 -13.25 -7.97 39.95
N ILE A 740 -12.01 -7.71 39.51
CA ILE A 740 -10.81 -8.50 39.82
C ILE A 740 -9.68 -7.58 40.24
N ALA A 741 -9.06 -7.85 41.40
CA ALA A 741 -7.87 -7.14 41.85
C ALA A 741 -6.69 -7.43 40.93
N LEU A 742 -6.14 -6.38 40.30
CA LEU A 742 -4.94 -6.48 39.49
C LEU A 742 -3.90 -5.46 39.96
N GLU A 743 -2.62 -5.75 39.71
CA GLU A 743 -1.49 -4.90 40.12
C GLU A 743 -0.91 -4.19 38.90
N ALA A 744 -0.63 -2.90 39.02
CA ALA A 744 -0.04 -2.11 37.94
C ALA A 744 1.28 -2.74 37.46
N GLY A 745 1.46 -2.84 36.15
CA GLY A 745 2.70 -3.33 35.53
C GLY A 745 2.92 -4.85 35.63
N LYS A 746 2.00 -5.60 36.24
CA LYS A 746 2.07 -7.06 36.33
C LYS A 746 1.27 -7.69 35.20
N LYS A 747 1.90 -8.58 34.43
CA LYS A 747 1.23 -9.35 33.37
C LYS A 747 0.35 -10.44 33.98
N TYR A 748 -0.91 -10.51 33.56
CA TYR A 748 -1.86 -11.56 33.91
C TYR A 748 -2.29 -12.31 32.65
N ALA A 749 -2.37 -13.64 32.71
CA ALA A 749 -2.86 -14.42 31.57
C ALA A 749 -4.29 -13.99 31.21
N ILE A 750 -4.56 -13.81 29.92
CA ILE A 750 -5.88 -13.50 29.40
C ILE A 750 -6.24 -14.50 28.30
N ARG A 751 -7.48 -15.01 28.35
CA ARG A 751 -8.07 -15.79 27.27
C ARG A 751 -9.45 -15.24 26.95
N LEU A 752 -9.69 -14.91 25.69
CA LEU A 752 -10.99 -14.51 25.18
C LEU A 752 -11.38 -15.48 24.07
N GLU A 753 -12.48 -16.19 24.26
CA GLU A 753 -13.08 -17.05 23.25
C GLU A 753 -14.31 -16.38 22.68
N TYR A 754 -14.49 -16.48 21.37
CA TYR A 754 -15.60 -15.93 20.62
C TYR A 754 -16.09 -16.94 19.59
N PHE A 755 -17.40 -17.02 19.36
CA PHE A 755 -17.95 -17.63 18.14
C PHE A 755 -19.03 -16.75 17.53
N ASN A 756 -19.17 -16.90 16.22
CA ASN A 756 -20.25 -16.33 15.45
C ASN A 756 -21.03 -17.42 14.71
N GLN A 757 -22.36 -17.29 14.61
CA GLN A 757 -23.21 -18.26 13.90
C GLN A 757 -23.86 -17.74 12.62
N ASP A 758 -23.91 -16.43 12.41
CA ASP A 758 -24.63 -15.83 11.28
C ASP A 758 -24.03 -14.49 10.81
N ASP A 759 -24.82 -13.63 10.17
CA ASP A 759 -24.37 -12.36 9.60
C ASP A 759 -24.19 -11.24 10.63
N ARG A 760 -24.58 -11.47 11.89
CA ARG A 760 -24.31 -10.55 12.99
C ARG A 760 -22.86 -10.73 13.40
N SER A 761 -22.14 -9.64 13.60
CA SER A 761 -20.82 -9.73 14.20
C SER A 761 -20.45 -8.42 14.88
N SER A 762 -19.98 -8.57 16.11
CA SER A 762 -19.27 -7.54 16.84
C SER A 762 -18.44 -8.24 17.90
N LEU A 763 -17.21 -7.77 18.09
CA LEU A 763 -16.38 -8.20 19.22
C LEU A 763 -15.51 -7.04 19.67
N TYR A 764 -15.75 -6.59 20.90
CA TYR A 764 -14.93 -5.59 21.56
C TYR A 764 -14.52 -6.07 22.94
N LEU A 765 -13.31 -5.71 23.37
CA LEU A 765 -12.85 -5.88 24.74
C LEU A 765 -12.56 -4.52 25.38
N PHE A 766 -13.31 -4.20 26.42
CA PHE A 766 -13.16 -3.00 27.22
C PHE A 766 -12.72 -3.33 28.64
N TRP A 767 -12.08 -2.36 29.29
CA TRP A 767 -11.78 -2.39 30.72
C TRP A 767 -12.07 -1.04 31.38
N GLN A 768 -12.25 -1.04 32.69
CA GLN A 768 -12.37 0.15 33.53
C GLN A 768 -11.90 -0.15 34.95
N SER A 769 -11.53 0.89 35.69
CA SER A 769 -11.18 0.83 37.12
C SER A 769 -11.57 2.16 37.80
N ALA A 770 -11.19 2.37 39.05
CA ALA A 770 -11.49 3.63 39.75
C ALA A 770 -10.82 4.85 39.10
N SER A 771 -9.58 4.68 38.64
CA SER A 771 -8.78 5.73 37.97
C SER A 771 -8.82 5.64 36.43
N LEU A 772 -9.45 4.60 35.87
CA LEU A 772 -9.53 4.36 34.43
C LEU A 772 -10.98 4.36 33.95
N PRO A 773 -11.42 5.41 33.22
CA PRO A 773 -12.70 5.39 32.53
C PRO A 773 -12.78 4.20 31.57
N ARG A 774 -14.00 3.73 31.28
CA ARG A 774 -14.20 2.62 30.32
C ARG A 774 -13.59 2.94 28.97
N GLU A 775 -12.62 2.14 28.55
CA GLU A 775 -11.98 2.23 27.25
C GLU A 775 -11.73 0.84 26.65
N LEU A 776 -11.39 0.80 25.36
CA LEU A 776 -10.92 -0.44 24.72
C LEU A 776 -9.58 -0.77 25.35
N VAL A 777 -9.32 -2.04 25.64
CA VAL A 777 -8.00 -2.42 26.17
C VAL A 777 -6.95 -2.09 25.10
N PRO A 778 -6.03 -1.15 25.35
CA PRO A 778 -5.13 -0.64 24.31
C PRO A 778 -4.08 -1.69 23.94
N GLN A 779 -3.59 -1.63 22.69
CA GLN A 779 -2.57 -2.53 22.16
C GLN A 779 -1.37 -2.71 23.08
N SER A 780 -0.88 -1.60 23.64
CA SER A 780 0.28 -1.57 24.54
C SER A 780 0.11 -2.43 25.79
N GLN A 781 -1.12 -2.80 26.15
CA GLN A 781 -1.43 -3.61 27.32
C GLN A 781 -1.82 -5.05 26.99
N LEU A 782 -1.66 -5.47 25.74
CA LEU A 782 -1.94 -6.82 25.26
C LEU A 782 -0.68 -7.47 24.70
N TYR A 783 -0.35 -8.68 25.17
CA TYR A 783 0.86 -9.40 24.80
C TYR A 783 0.53 -10.81 24.31
N GLY A 784 0.72 -11.10 23.03
CA GLY A 784 0.42 -12.41 22.42
C GLY A 784 1.56 -13.41 22.45
N GLU A 785 2.47 -13.29 23.43
CA GLU A 785 3.67 -14.13 23.60
C GLU A 785 3.35 -15.63 23.70
#